data_AF-A0A0F5J7P2-F1
#
_entry.id   AF-A0A0F5J7P2-F1
#
_cell.length_a   1.000
_cell.length_b   1.000
_cell.length_c   1.000
_cell.angle_alpha   90.00
_cell.angle_beta   90.00
_cell.angle_gamma   90.00
#
_symmetry.space_group_name_H-M   'P 1'
#
loop_
_entity.id
_entity.type
_entity.pdbx_description
1 polymer ?
#
loop_
_entity_poly.entity_id
_entity_poly.type
_entity_poly.pdbx_seq_one_letter_code
_entity_poly.pdbx_strand_id
1 'polypeptide(L)'
;MKLSKTISLTLLSLTLGCYLHAQDIQSLAGTWQFSLDPADQGMKENWQDRSFDKTIALPGTTDEAQYGEKTSGSDFGILTRAYKYYGPAWYSREIEIPSEWNRKRIRMELERVLWESRVFVDGKEVSVQDALSTPHYHDLGYLSPGKHRLTIRINNDLIYNIGDKGHVYTEYTQSIWNGAVGRLQLKAIEPVHFSNPQVFTKVSPCSLQLMDTLMNTSPKKIDAHITWQLTERGSGMVVFTETTEQPLQKGANVLNFKASMPEGIKLWNDVTPHLYQLKVTIRDKKKIYDTREIEFGFREVTTSKSKVLINGKPVFLRGNLDCVHFPLTGYPSCKVEDWEKIFRIHKDYGLNHVRFHSWCPPEAAFIAADRIGIYIQAETIWIDWWMSVEQKERKEMDTKGHPQGLGKNPSADRYVQQELTRMIDAYGNHPSFIMQCIGNELGNSDFDVMESWMKPLKEKDSRRLYATSTARKIMPLDQYMVTHYMDGLGGTRGLRGGASTAWDFEDVYSRSDIPILSHEIGQWPVYPKWEEIKKYTGVLKARNFEEFREQARKNRIEEQNEEFVAASGALNQIMYKYEIESFLRTPSCAGIQLLSMQDYQGQGEALIGWLDVFYDSKGITTPEQFRAHHDTTVPLLRMPKYVWENNEPFTAEMQLAHYGTEDLQEGLYWKIKDENSNLVASGKTASRRWPVGTSELGGKINCDLSSISAAQKLTVEVGLQGRSIVNRWNIWVYPSAKSSGKPVVAEDVYVTDRMDAECLKRLEKGEKVLLQASALGTEETCDKISFYPLYWSLTFFPGQGKNTIGMIVRDKHPLFAQFPTDSHSDWQWQSVYKDARAFYINDYPESYKPIAQPVDDFHRNNKLASIFELKVGKGKLLVCGFDLKDEKNPAARQLKNSILHYMSSDDFDPSYEKDIASLQKMLTYVEPLKSTVTGEFSNALLYIDCAAPDKTFANKKTTYEITPDWQAKEMELTIQCPPGIIGSLYVCFADKDKKGRTGHLVFEGRDYELVKQENEESWVKLHIMREDSNDGILRLKAKLKNGPDLVISKVAIVEE
;
A
#
# COMPACT_ATOMS: atom_id res chain seq x y z
N MET A 1 -39.54 11.59 71.17
CA MET A 1 -40.20 10.47 71.87
C MET A 1 -39.12 9.63 72.57
N LYS A 2 -39.27 9.45 73.89
CA LYS A 2 -38.54 8.54 74.82
C LYS A 2 -38.29 7.13 74.23
N LEU A 3 -37.35 6.24 74.62
CA LEU A 3 -36.17 6.19 75.50
C LEU A 3 -35.65 4.71 75.42
N SER A 4 -34.32 4.49 75.52
CA SER A 4 -33.65 3.31 76.15
C SER A 4 -33.68 1.94 75.40
N LYS A 5 -32.69 1.03 75.41
CA LYS A 5 -31.55 0.61 76.27
C LYS A 5 -30.55 -0.22 75.41
N THR A 6 -29.21 -0.02 75.45
CA THR A 6 -28.17 -0.77 76.24
C THR A 6 -28.11 -2.28 75.93
N ILE A 7 -27.01 -3.01 75.62
CA ILE A 7 -25.61 -3.10 76.14
C ILE A 7 -24.70 -3.83 75.11
N SER A 8 -23.41 -3.49 75.12
CA SER A 8 -22.21 -4.07 74.48
C SER A 8 -22.02 -5.59 74.55
N LEU A 9 -21.32 -6.18 73.56
CA LEU A 9 -20.32 -7.23 73.80
C LEU A 9 -19.30 -7.35 72.63
N THR A 10 -18.04 -7.05 72.96
CA THR A 10 -16.78 -7.65 72.46
C THR A 10 -16.49 -7.68 70.94
N LEU A 11 -15.78 -6.66 70.45
CA LEU A 11 -15.01 -6.72 69.21
C LEU A 11 -13.61 -7.30 69.52
N LEU A 12 -13.41 -8.59 69.25
CA LEU A 12 -12.07 -9.19 69.23
C LEU A 12 -11.46 -8.88 67.86
N SER A 13 -10.65 -7.85 67.80
CA SER A 13 -9.87 -7.47 66.60
C SER A 13 -8.80 -8.53 66.32
N LEU A 14 -9.13 -9.50 65.46
CA LEU A 14 -8.15 -10.29 64.73
C LEU A 14 -7.54 -9.38 63.66
N THR A 15 -6.38 -8.78 63.99
CA THR A 15 -5.49 -8.16 63.02
C THR A 15 -4.91 -9.26 62.13
N LEU A 16 -5.63 -9.64 61.07
CA LEU A 16 -5.01 -10.27 59.90
C LEU A 16 -4.18 -9.17 59.23
N GLY A 17 -2.86 -9.23 59.43
CA GLY A 17 -1.92 -8.42 58.67
C GLY A 17 -2.05 -8.76 57.19
N CYS A 18 -2.70 -7.88 56.43
CA CYS A 18 -2.53 -7.82 55.00
C CYS A 18 -1.10 -7.34 54.73
N TYR A 19 -0.16 -8.25 54.53
CA TYR A 19 1.05 -7.93 53.79
C TYR A 19 0.68 -7.85 52.31
N LEU A 20 0.17 -6.69 51.91
CA LEU A 20 0.19 -6.26 50.51
C LEU A 20 1.66 -5.94 50.18
N HIS A 21 2.34 -6.84 49.49
CA HIS A 21 3.45 -6.45 48.62
C HIS A 21 3.26 -7.14 47.27
N ALA A 22 2.47 -6.49 46.42
CA ALA A 22 2.68 -6.55 44.97
C ALA A 22 3.99 -5.81 44.66
N GLN A 23 4.70 -6.19 43.61
CA GLN A 23 6.01 -5.63 43.22
C GLN A 23 6.13 -4.12 43.45
N ASP A 24 7.24 -3.70 44.06
CA ASP A 24 7.51 -2.29 44.33
C ASP A 24 7.96 -1.59 43.03
N ILE A 25 7.06 -0.82 42.43
CA ILE A 25 7.27 -0.05 41.20
C ILE A 25 7.23 1.45 41.52
N GLN A 26 8.16 2.22 40.95
CA GLN A 26 8.18 3.68 41.03
C GLN A 26 8.17 4.27 39.62
N SER A 27 7.19 5.12 39.31
CA SER A 27 7.14 5.81 38.02
C SER A 27 8.25 6.85 37.89
N LEU A 28 8.81 6.96 36.69
CA LEU A 28 9.77 7.99 36.28
C LEU A 28 9.15 9.03 35.33
N ALA A 29 7.83 9.02 35.16
CA ALA A 29 7.13 10.08 34.42
C ALA A 29 7.26 11.44 35.14
N GLY A 30 7.09 12.52 34.38
CA GLY A 30 7.12 13.90 34.85
C GLY A 30 8.23 14.72 34.21
N THR A 31 8.63 15.78 34.91
CA THR A 31 9.62 16.76 34.44
C THR A 31 11.04 16.28 34.69
N TRP A 32 11.88 16.40 33.67
CA TRP A 32 13.32 16.12 33.70
C TRP A 32 14.11 17.39 33.37
N GLN A 33 15.27 17.58 34.00
CA GLN A 33 16.27 18.51 33.51
C GLN A 33 16.79 18.01 32.16
N PHE A 34 17.04 18.91 31.22
CA PHE A 34 17.22 18.55 29.82
C PHE A 34 18.27 19.41 29.12
N SER A 35 19.06 18.81 28.23
CA SER A 35 19.87 19.55 27.26
C SER A 35 20.05 18.76 25.96
N LEU A 36 19.96 19.45 24.83
CA LEU A 36 20.46 18.95 23.55
C LEU A 36 22.00 18.94 23.57
N ASP A 37 22.60 18.00 22.85
CA ASP A 37 24.05 17.85 22.68
C ASP A 37 24.40 17.68 21.18
N PRO A 38 24.12 18.69 20.33
CA PRO A 38 24.25 18.59 18.88
C PRO A 38 25.71 18.37 18.40
N ALA A 39 26.69 18.60 19.27
CA ALA A 39 28.11 18.44 18.98
C ALA A 39 28.70 17.14 19.57
N ASP A 40 27.87 16.31 20.22
CA ASP A 40 28.26 15.09 20.94
C ASP A 40 29.50 15.28 21.84
N GLN A 41 29.45 16.29 22.71
CA GLN A 41 30.53 16.62 23.64
C GLN A 41 30.21 16.20 25.08
N GLY A 42 28.95 15.90 25.41
CA GLY A 42 28.51 15.70 26.78
C GLY A 42 29.26 14.57 27.52
N MET A 43 29.63 13.50 26.82
CA MET A 43 30.44 12.42 27.40
C MET A 43 31.86 12.88 27.73
N LYS A 44 32.47 13.74 26.90
CA LYS A 44 33.83 14.27 27.11
C LYS A 44 33.85 15.31 28.22
N GLU A 45 32.77 16.06 28.37
CA GLU A 45 32.61 17.13 29.36
C GLU A 45 31.94 16.67 30.67
N ASN A 46 31.69 15.37 30.83
CA ASN A 46 31.06 14.76 32.01
C ASN A 46 29.66 15.34 32.34
N TRP A 47 28.81 15.50 31.34
CA TRP A 47 27.45 16.05 31.52
C TRP A 47 26.54 15.16 32.37
N GLN A 48 26.90 13.90 32.64
CA GLN A 48 26.16 13.04 33.56
C GLN A 48 26.02 13.62 34.98
N ASP A 49 26.96 14.48 35.40
CA ASP A 49 26.99 15.16 36.70
C ASP A 49 26.54 16.63 36.63
N ARG A 50 26.26 17.12 35.43
CA ARG A 50 25.87 18.50 35.19
C ARG A 50 24.38 18.70 35.52
N SER A 51 24.04 19.89 36.00
CA SER A 51 22.65 20.35 36.07
C SER A 51 22.29 21.12 34.81
N PHE A 52 21.08 20.90 34.28
CA PHE A 52 20.62 21.57 33.06
C PHE A 52 19.52 22.58 33.36
N ASP A 53 19.55 23.73 32.67
CA ASP A 53 18.62 24.84 32.89
C ASP A 53 17.26 24.64 32.20
N LYS A 54 17.23 23.84 31.14
CA LYS A 54 16.00 23.51 30.43
C LYS A 54 15.34 22.29 31.05
N THR A 55 14.05 22.14 30.78
CA THR A 55 13.28 20.96 31.19
C THR A 55 12.49 20.38 30.03
N ILE A 56 12.17 19.09 30.15
CA ILE A 56 11.30 18.36 29.23
C ILE A 56 10.39 17.42 30.04
N ALA A 57 9.19 17.14 29.53
CA ALA A 57 8.32 16.12 30.11
C ALA A 57 8.61 14.77 29.45
N LEU A 58 8.80 13.73 30.27
CA LEU A 58 8.81 12.34 29.82
C LEU A 58 7.64 11.58 30.50
N PRO A 59 6.96 10.65 29.83
CA PRO A 59 7.19 10.20 28.45
C PRO A 59 6.87 11.32 27.43
N GLY A 60 7.68 11.42 26.38
CA GLY A 60 7.57 12.47 25.36
C GLY A 60 8.85 12.62 24.54
N THR A 61 8.81 13.53 23.57
CA THR A 61 9.88 13.74 22.59
C THR A 61 10.33 15.19 22.49
N THR A 62 11.52 15.40 21.92
CA THR A 62 12.02 16.74 21.58
C THR A 62 11.09 17.50 20.63
N ASP A 63 10.43 16.78 19.71
CA ASP A 63 9.49 17.33 18.73
C ASP A 63 8.25 17.93 19.41
N GLU A 64 7.63 17.17 20.32
CA GLU A 64 6.49 17.64 21.10
C GLU A 64 6.86 18.83 22.00
N ALA A 65 8.07 18.81 22.56
CA ALA A 65 8.62 19.89 23.37
C ALA A 65 9.16 21.08 22.54
N GLN A 66 9.11 20.99 21.21
CA GLN A 66 9.58 22.02 20.27
C GLN A 66 11.08 22.36 20.41
N TYR A 67 11.88 21.37 20.79
CA TYR A 67 13.34 21.47 20.80
C TYR A 67 13.92 20.91 19.50
N GLY A 68 14.74 21.71 18.81
CA GLY A 68 15.35 21.35 17.54
C GLY A 68 15.29 22.52 16.55
N GLU A 69 15.62 22.24 15.30
CA GLU A 69 15.48 23.18 14.19
C GLU A 69 14.03 23.25 13.73
N LYS A 70 13.46 24.45 13.68
CA LYS A 70 12.11 24.68 13.15
C LYS A 70 12.12 24.65 11.62
N THR A 71 11.27 23.84 11.00
CA THR A 71 11.19 23.72 9.54
C THR A 71 10.19 24.71 8.92
N SER A 72 10.40 25.10 7.65
CA SER A 72 9.54 26.06 6.94
C SER A 72 8.96 25.60 5.59
N GLY A 73 9.50 24.57 4.94
CA GLY A 73 9.02 24.02 3.65
C GLY A 73 8.46 22.59 3.77
N SER A 74 7.94 22.04 2.67
CA SER A 74 7.57 20.61 2.60
C SER A 74 8.80 19.72 2.49
N ASP A 75 8.75 18.57 3.15
CA ASP A 75 9.65 17.46 2.86
C ASP A 75 9.12 16.72 1.63
N PHE A 76 10.00 16.36 0.70
CA PHE A 76 9.59 15.66 -0.51
C PHE A 76 9.09 14.26 -0.19
N GLY A 77 7.88 13.94 -0.64
CA GLY A 77 7.36 12.58 -0.63
C GLY A 77 6.88 12.07 0.72
N ILE A 78 6.86 12.94 1.75
CA ILE A 78 6.52 12.60 3.15
C ILE A 78 5.83 13.77 3.88
N LEU A 79 5.21 13.47 5.03
CA LEU A 79 4.79 14.51 5.97
C LEU A 79 5.99 15.23 6.59
N THR A 80 5.83 16.52 6.89
CA THR A 80 6.91 17.36 7.39
C THR A 80 6.91 17.46 8.91
N ARG A 81 8.02 17.14 9.58
CA ARG A 81 8.19 17.44 11.01
C ARG A 81 8.28 18.95 11.24
N ALA A 82 7.53 19.45 12.22
CA ALA A 82 7.56 20.88 12.58
C ALA A 82 8.90 21.32 13.19
N TYR A 83 9.53 20.42 13.97
CA TYR A 83 10.85 20.60 14.57
C TYR A 83 11.68 19.33 14.33
N LYS A 84 12.97 19.47 14.00
CA LYS A 84 13.87 18.33 13.75
C LYS A 84 15.08 18.39 14.69
N TYR A 85 15.39 17.27 15.31
CA TYR A 85 16.62 17.10 16.09
C TYR A 85 17.21 15.70 15.88
N TYR A 86 18.50 15.67 15.56
CA TYR A 86 19.29 14.45 15.42
C TYR A 86 20.53 14.57 16.29
N GLY A 87 20.84 13.49 17.00
CA GLY A 87 21.99 13.37 17.87
C GLY A 87 21.63 13.16 19.34
N PRO A 88 22.62 13.23 20.23
CA PRO A 88 22.44 12.93 21.64
C PRO A 88 21.65 14.00 22.39
N ALA A 89 20.86 13.59 23.37
CA ALA A 89 20.25 14.50 24.34
C ALA A 89 20.34 13.91 25.74
N TRP A 90 20.41 14.80 26.73
CA TRP A 90 20.64 14.46 28.12
C TRP A 90 19.43 14.79 28.97
N TYR A 91 19.04 13.85 29.84
CA TYR A 91 17.88 13.91 30.71
C TYR A 91 18.34 13.59 32.13
N SER A 92 18.21 14.51 33.08
CA SER A 92 18.60 14.29 34.47
C SER A 92 17.45 14.56 35.44
N ARG A 93 17.31 13.72 36.46
CA ARG A 93 16.39 13.95 37.58
C ARG A 93 16.95 13.37 38.88
N GLU A 94 16.44 13.89 39.98
CA GLU A 94 16.59 13.23 41.27
C GLU A 94 15.54 12.12 41.39
N ILE A 95 15.96 10.96 41.89
CA ILE A 95 15.10 9.85 42.28
C ILE A 95 15.32 9.56 43.77
N GLU A 96 14.29 9.03 44.44
CA GLU A 96 14.37 8.62 45.83
C GLU A 96 14.14 7.11 45.92
N ILE A 97 15.15 6.40 46.43
CA ILE A 97 15.10 4.96 46.69
C ILE A 97 14.56 4.76 48.11
N PRO A 98 13.40 4.11 48.28
CA PRO A 98 12.80 3.92 49.61
C PRO A 98 13.60 2.90 50.43
N SER A 99 13.45 2.97 51.75
CA SER A 99 14.20 2.12 52.70
C SER A 99 13.95 0.62 52.51
N GLU A 100 12.76 0.28 52.03
CA GLU A 100 12.23 -1.04 51.73
C GLU A 100 12.96 -1.70 50.56
N TRP A 101 13.60 -0.91 49.68
CA TRP A 101 14.35 -1.40 48.53
C TRP A 101 15.80 -1.75 48.89
N ASN A 102 16.21 -1.52 50.14
CA ASN A 102 17.54 -1.89 50.59
C ASN A 102 17.82 -3.37 50.34
N ARG A 103 18.98 -3.67 49.74
CA ARG A 103 19.40 -5.03 49.33
C ARG A 103 18.54 -5.69 48.25
N LYS A 104 17.62 -4.95 47.61
CA LYS A 104 16.97 -5.37 46.36
C LYS A 104 17.77 -4.82 45.17
N ARG A 105 17.73 -5.54 44.05
CA ARG A 105 18.37 -5.10 42.81
C ARG A 105 17.40 -4.19 42.07
N ILE A 106 17.83 -3.02 41.62
CA ILE A 106 16.95 -2.04 40.97
C ILE A 106 17.11 -2.16 39.46
N ARG A 107 16.00 -2.33 38.75
CA ARG A 107 15.95 -2.30 37.29
C ARG A 107 15.16 -1.08 36.85
N MET A 108 15.67 -0.33 35.89
CA MET A 108 14.92 0.66 35.15
C MET A 108 14.38 0.06 33.86
N GLU A 109 13.14 0.40 33.53
CA GLU A 109 12.46 0.04 32.29
C GLU A 109 12.10 1.32 31.54
N LEU A 110 12.53 1.39 30.28
CA LEU A 110 12.07 2.38 29.30
C LEU A 110 11.37 1.60 28.18
N GLU A 111 10.06 1.77 28.03
CA GLU A 111 9.27 0.96 27.09
C GLU A 111 9.68 1.15 25.64
N ARG A 112 9.96 2.39 25.23
CA ARG A 112 10.35 2.70 23.86
C ARG A 112 11.30 3.90 23.82
N VAL A 113 12.44 3.70 23.17
CA VAL A 113 13.48 4.70 22.92
C VAL A 113 13.94 4.55 21.46
N LEU A 114 14.35 5.66 20.85
CA LEU A 114 15.01 5.71 19.55
C LEU A 114 16.34 6.47 19.73
N TRP A 115 17.53 5.89 19.59
CA TRP A 115 17.91 4.48 19.49
C TRP A 115 18.66 4.03 20.74
N GLU A 116 19.84 4.57 21.03
CA GLU A 116 20.66 4.16 22.18
C GLU A 116 20.22 4.92 23.44
N SER A 117 20.08 4.23 24.58
CA SER A 117 20.06 4.88 25.90
C SER A 117 21.25 4.44 26.75
N ARG A 118 21.94 5.41 27.34
CA ARG A 118 22.97 5.22 28.35
C ARG A 118 22.51 5.78 29.68
N VAL A 119 22.73 5.05 30.76
CA VAL A 119 22.18 5.39 32.06
C VAL A 119 23.31 5.54 33.07
N PHE A 120 23.21 6.62 33.85
CA PHE A 120 24.15 6.99 34.88
C PHE A 120 23.43 7.15 36.21
N VAL A 121 24.03 6.64 37.28
CA VAL A 121 23.57 6.88 38.66
C VAL A 121 24.72 7.51 39.43
N ASP A 122 24.49 8.70 40.00
CA ASP A 122 25.49 9.50 40.71
C ASP A 122 26.81 9.65 39.93
N GLY A 123 26.69 9.99 38.65
CA GLY A 123 27.84 10.24 37.76
C GLY A 123 28.49 8.99 37.15
N LYS A 124 28.10 7.78 37.58
CA LYS A 124 28.67 6.52 37.08
C LYS A 124 27.80 5.87 36.03
N GLU A 125 28.36 5.53 34.86
CA GLU A 125 27.67 4.73 33.84
C GLU A 125 27.37 3.33 34.39
N VAL A 126 26.10 2.91 34.34
CA VAL A 126 25.66 1.60 34.85
C VAL A 126 25.18 0.66 33.74
N SER A 127 24.65 1.19 32.64
CA SER A 127 24.08 0.35 31.57
C SER A 127 23.91 1.11 30.26
N VAL A 128 24.00 0.39 29.13
CA VAL A 128 23.72 0.85 27.76
C VAL A 128 22.76 -0.14 27.09
N GLN A 129 21.77 0.37 26.36
CA GLN A 129 20.81 -0.44 25.58
C GLN A 129 20.56 0.22 24.22
N ASP A 130 20.23 -0.59 23.21
CA ASP A 130 20.19 -0.20 21.79
C ASP A 130 19.13 -0.99 20.97
N ALA A 131 18.03 -1.37 21.60
CA ALA A 131 16.91 -2.00 20.90
C ALA A 131 15.99 -0.96 20.26
N LEU A 132 15.33 -1.32 19.15
CA LEU A 132 14.27 -0.48 18.56
C LEU A 132 12.89 -1.13 18.65
N SER A 133 12.86 -2.46 18.76
CA SER A 133 11.62 -3.25 18.77
C SER A 133 11.11 -3.54 20.17
N THR A 134 11.95 -3.44 21.19
CA THR A 134 11.67 -3.93 22.55
C THR A 134 12.09 -2.94 23.63
N PRO A 135 11.50 -3.03 24.85
CA PRO A 135 11.86 -2.17 25.96
C PRO A 135 13.35 -2.26 26.34
N HIS A 136 13.90 -1.13 26.76
CA HIS A 136 15.23 -1.07 27.36
C HIS A 136 15.15 -1.40 28.85
N TYR A 137 15.80 -2.50 29.23
CA TYR A 137 15.95 -2.90 30.63
C TYR A 137 17.38 -2.58 31.12
N HIS A 138 17.50 -1.57 31.96
CA HIS A 138 18.78 -1.18 32.57
C HIS A 138 18.87 -1.72 34.01
N ASP A 139 19.92 -2.47 34.30
CA ASP A 139 20.21 -2.92 35.66
C ASP A 139 21.05 -1.86 36.39
N LEU A 140 20.45 -1.21 37.38
CA LEU A 140 21.12 -0.17 38.18
C LEU A 140 21.89 -0.78 39.36
N GLY A 141 21.82 -2.10 39.56
CA GLY A 141 22.47 -2.78 40.67
C GLY A 141 21.77 -2.55 42.01
N TYR A 142 22.55 -2.34 43.07
CA TYR A 142 22.04 -2.08 44.42
C TYR A 142 22.29 -0.61 44.76
N LEU A 143 21.22 0.11 45.11
CA LEU A 143 21.28 1.50 45.54
C LEU A 143 20.96 1.61 47.04
N SER A 144 21.61 2.54 47.71
CA SER A 144 21.28 2.87 49.10
C SER A 144 19.91 3.54 49.18
N PRO A 145 19.17 3.43 50.29
CA PRO A 145 18.02 4.28 50.53
C PRO A 145 18.39 5.76 50.51
N GLY A 146 17.51 6.60 49.96
CA GLY A 146 17.68 8.04 49.87
C GLY A 146 17.73 8.56 48.43
N LYS A 147 18.22 9.78 48.28
CA LYS A 147 18.26 10.52 47.01
C LYS A 147 19.44 10.10 46.16
N HIS A 148 19.19 9.88 44.87
CA HIS A 148 20.20 9.59 43.85
C HIS A 148 19.95 10.45 42.62
N ARG A 149 21.02 10.85 41.93
CA ARG A 149 20.92 11.47 40.61
C ARG A 149 20.83 10.38 39.56
N LEU A 150 19.76 10.39 38.78
CA LEU A 150 19.59 9.55 37.60
C LEU A 150 19.76 10.43 36.35
N THR A 151 20.73 10.10 35.52
CA THR A 151 20.95 10.77 34.23
C THR A 151 20.88 9.77 33.08
N ILE A 152 20.19 10.12 32.00
CA ILE A 152 20.04 9.32 30.80
C ILE A 152 20.56 10.14 29.61
N ARG A 153 21.42 9.54 28.79
CA ARG A 153 21.77 10.06 27.47
C ARG A 153 21.03 9.23 26.42
N ILE A 154 20.21 9.85 25.59
CA ILE A 154 19.52 9.20 24.48
C ILE A 154 20.11 9.69 23.16
N ASN A 155 20.59 8.76 22.33
CA ASN A 155 21.12 9.05 21.00
C ASN A 155 20.25 8.43 19.91
N ASN A 156 19.63 9.27 19.08
CA ASN A 156 18.82 8.86 17.95
C ASN A 156 19.59 8.87 16.62
N ASP A 157 20.93 8.95 16.65
CA ASP A 157 21.75 8.69 15.46
C ASP A 157 21.58 7.26 14.93
N LEU A 158 22.03 7.04 13.69
CA LEU A 158 22.10 5.72 13.08
C LEU A 158 23.23 4.89 13.72
N ILE A 159 22.94 4.23 14.86
CA ILE A 159 23.91 3.49 15.67
C ILE A 159 24.48 2.28 14.93
N TYR A 160 23.61 1.53 14.24
CA TYR A 160 23.98 0.46 13.34
C TYR A 160 23.62 0.83 11.91
N ASN A 161 24.44 0.44 10.94
CA ASN A 161 24.20 0.78 9.54
C ASN A 161 23.05 -0.05 8.94
N ILE A 162 21.82 0.29 9.30
CA ILE A 162 20.58 -0.36 8.83
C ILE A 162 19.86 0.45 7.73
N GLY A 163 20.41 1.59 7.33
CA GLY A 163 19.72 2.56 6.47
C GLY A 163 18.66 3.37 7.22
N ASP A 164 18.01 4.30 6.51
CA ASP A 164 17.01 5.24 7.06
C ASP A 164 15.67 5.22 6.32
N LYS A 165 15.41 4.14 5.55
CA LYS A 165 14.16 3.95 4.79
C LYS A 165 13.24 2.88 5.39
N GLY A 166 13.77 1.98 6.23
CA GLY A 166 12.99 0.96 6.93
C GLY A 166 12.14 1.56 8.04
N HIS A 167 10.93 1.06 8.25
CA HIS A 167 9.96 1.66 9.18
C HIS A 167 10.41 1.66 10.62
N VAL A 168 11.35 0.80 11.03
CA VAL A 168 11.93 0.81 12.37
C VAL A 168 12.76 2.08 12.67
N TYR A 169 13.32 2.74 11.64
CA TYR A 169 14.13 3.95 11.74
C TYR A 169 14.04 4.76 10.43
N THR A 170 13.10 5.72 10.34
CA THR A 170 12.89 6.51 9.12
C THR A 170 12.12 7.81 9.36
N GLU A 171 12.39 8.82 8.52
CA GLU A 171 11.57 10.03 8.42
C GLU A 171 10.22 9.80 7.70
N TYR A 172 10.07 8.69 6.97
CA TYR A 172 8.90 8.46 6.11
C TYR A 172 7.58 8.30 6.87
N THR A 173 7.63 7.76 8.09
CA THR A 173 6.41 7.49 8.88
C THR A 173 6.57 7.85 10.35
N GLN A 174 7.27 7.04 11.14
CA GLN A 174 7.40 7.24 12.58
C GLN A 174 8.35 8.37 12.96
N SER A 175 8.92 9.12 12.01
CA SER A 175 9.98 10.11 12.24
C SER A 175 11.24 9.57 12.94
N ILE A 176 12.31 10.36 12.97
CA ILE A 176 13.50 10.06 13.80
C ILE A 176 13.49 11.00 15.01
N TRP A 177 12.66 10.66 15.99
CA TRP A 177 12.47 11.40 17.24
C TRP A 177 13.59 11.14 18.26
N ASN A 178 13.80 12.05 19.21
CA ASN A 178 14.64 11.83 20.40
C ASN A 178 13.77 11.98 21.65
N GLY A 179 13.90 11.04 22.60
CA GLY A 179 13.12 11.00 23.81
C GLY A 179 12.90 9.58 24.30
N ALA A 180 11.97 9.44 25.25
CA ALA A 180 11.52 8.14 25.74
C ALA A 180 10.00 8.19 25.89
N VAL A 181 9.30 7.22 25.28
CA VAL A 181 7.83 7.16 25.24
C VAL A 181 7.34 5.85 25.87
N GLY A 182 6.04 5.79 26.20
CA GLY A 182 5.45 4.64 26.91
C GLY A 182 5.77 4.65 28.41
N ARG A 183 5.93 3.48 29.01
CA ARG A 183 6.27 3.31 30.43
C ARG A 183 7.73 3.68 30.70
N LEU A 184 7.95 4.50 31.74
CA LEU A 184 9.26 4.76 32.33
C LEU A 184 9.15 4.51 33.83
N GLN A 185 9.89 3.53 34.36
CA GLN A 185 9.74 3.12 35.76
C GLN A 185 10.98 2.43 36.33
N LEU A 186 11.11 2.47 37.65
CA LEU A 186 12.01 1.63 38.43
C LEU A 186 11.23 0.46 39.03
N LYS A 187 11.87 -0.71 39.06
CA LYS A 187 11.36 -1.92 39.69
C LYS A 187 12.40 -2.46 40.67
N ALA A 188 11.99 -2.70 41.91
CA ALA A 188 12.80 -3.45 42.85
C ALA A 188 12.63 -4.96 42.63
N ILE A 189 13.74 -5.64 42.34
CA ILE A 189 13.78 -7.07 42.08
C ILE A 189 14.18 -7.80 43.36
N GLU A 190 13.31 -8.70 43.81
CA GLU A 190 13.56 -9.55 44.98
C GLU A 190 14.75 -10.51 44.74
N PRO A 191 15.52 -10.88 45.78
CA PRO A 191 16.65 -11.79 45.62
C PRO A 191 16.30 -13.14 45.01
N VAL A 192 15.06 -13.59 45.20
CA VAL A 192 14.50 -14.81 44.65
C VAL A 192 13.37 -14.42 43.70
N HIS A 193 13.55 -14.65 42.41
CA HIS A 193 12.61 -14.14 41.39
C HIS A 193 12.58 -14.99 40.12
N PHE A 194 11.50 -14.81 39.36
CA PHE A 194 11.39 -15.25 37.96
C PHE A 194 12.20 -14.34 37.06
N SER A 195 12.93 -14.92 36.09
CA SER A 195 13.71 -14.14 35.13
C SER A 195 12.85 -13.68 33.97
N ASN A 196 12.38 -14.62 33.13
CA ASN A 196 11.53 -14.35 31.97
C ASN A 196 10.67 -15.59 31.63
N PRO A 197 9.55 -15.84 32.34
CA PRO A 197 8.74 -17.03 32.14
C PRO A 197 8.06 -17.07 30.76
N GLN A 198 8.27 -18.17 30.03
CA GLN A 198 7.72 -18.41 28.69
C GLN A 198 6.69 -19.55 28.73
N VAL A 199 5.49 -19.30 28.20
CA VAL A 199 4.34 -20.22 28.19
C VAL A 199 4.17 -20.83 26.81
N PHE A 200 4.11 -22.15 26.75
CA PHE A 200 3.85 -22.96 25.55
C PHE A 200 2.57 -23.77 25.74
N THR A 201 1.77 -23.87 24.69
CA THR A 201 0.50 -24.59 24.71
C THR A 201 0.43 -25.65 23.62
N LYS A 202 -0.28 -26.75 23.89
CA LYS A 202 -0.75 -27.70 22.88
C LYS A 202 -2.25 -27.85 22.97
N VAL A 203 -2.89 -28.14 21.85
CA VAL A 203 -4.36 -28.29 21.77
C VAL A 203 -4.82 -29.74 21.83
N SER A 204 -3.98 -30.70 21.41
CA SER A 204 -4.31 -32.13 21.45
C SER A 204 -3.07 -33.01 21.75
N PRO A 205 -2.99 -33.64 22.95
CA PRO A 205 -3.82 -33.37 24.13
C PRO A 205 -3.60 -31.93 24.65
N CYS A 206 -4.64 -31.34 25.27
CA CYS A 206 -4.57 -29.98 25.78
C CYS A 206 -3.59 -29.91 26.97
N SER A 207 -2.53 -29.12 26.83
CA SER A 207 -1.47 -29.01 27.85
C SER A 207 -0.82 -27.64 27.86
N LEU A 208 -0.22 -27.32 29.00
CA LEU A 208 0.56 -26.12 29.25
C LEU A 208 1.96 -26.50 29.70
N GLN A 209 2.97 -25.80 29.17
CA GLN A 209 4.35 -25.87 29.63
C GLN A 209 4.85 -24.46 29.93
N LEU A 210 5.44 -24.24 31.11
CA LEU A 210 6.14 -23.00 31.44
C LEU A 210 7.63 -23.27 31.60
N MET A 211 8.45 -22.50 30.89
CA MET A 211 9.91 -22.54 30.95
C MET A 211 10.46 -21.22 31.47
N ASP A 212 11.36 -21.26 32.45
CA ASP A 212 12.05 -20.08 32.98
C ASP A 212 13.40 -20.46 33.60
N THR A 213 14.19 -19.44 33.95
CA THR A 213 15.29 -19.54 34.91
C THR A 213 14.92 -18.77 36.18
N LEU A 214 14.80 -19.48 37.29
CA LEU A 214 14.62 -18.88 38.61
C LEU A 214 15.96 -18.46 39.19
N MET A 215 16.05 -17.21 39.63
CA MET A 215 17.25 -16.69 40.27
C MET A 215 17.09 -16.75 41.78
N ASN A 216 18.08 -17.29 42.49
CA ASN A 216 18.22 -17.16 43.94
C ASN A 216 19.58 -16.54 44.26
N THR A 217 19.60 -15.24 44.48
CA THR A 217 20.80 -14.48 44.85
C THR A 217 21.05 -14.45 46.36
N SER A 218 20.17 -15.08 47.15
CA SER A 218 20.38 -15.21 48.59
C SER A 218 21.52 -16.21 48.90
N PRO A 219 22.14 -16.13 50.08
CA PRO A 219 23.24 -17.02 50.44
C PRO A 219 22.78 -18.45 50.77
N LYS A 220 21.47 -18.72 50.87
CA LYS A 220 20.93 -19.98 51.35
C LYS A 220 20.11 -20.69 50.28
N LYS A 221 20.11 -22.02 50.35
CA LYS A 221 19.12 -22.85 49.67
C LYS A 221 17.73 -22.51 50.22
N ILE A 222 16.73 -22.44 49.34
CA ILE A 222 15.33 -22.23 49.71
C ILE A 222 14.52 -23.41 49.19
N ASP A 223 13.80 -24.08 50.08
CA ASP A 223 12.84 -25.11 49.71
C ASP A 223 11.52 -24.42 49.33
N ALA A 224 11.38 -24.07 48.04
CA ALA A 224 10.27 -23.26 47.55
C ALA A 224 9.08 -24.12 47.12
N HIS A 225 7.88 -23.62 47.41
CA HIS A 225 6.61 -24.04 46.83
C HIS A 225 6.26 -23.05 45.71
N ILE A 226 6.07 -23.56 44.50
CA ILE A 226 5.64 -22.77 43.36
C ILE A 226 4.18 -23.11 43.09
N THR A 227 3.30 -22.13 43.30
CA THR A 227 1.87 -22.27 43.04
C THR A 227 1.52 -21.68 41.67
N TRP A 228 0.85 -22.48 40.85
CA TRP A 228 0.37 -22.16 39.51
C TRP A 228 -1.14 -22.02 39.59
N GLN A 229 -1.69 -20.88 39.20
CA GLN A 229 -3.13 -20.65 39.16
C GLN A 229 -3.50 -20.09 37.80
N LEU A 230 -4.36 -20.81 37.08
CA LEU A 230 -4.88 -20.42 35.78
C LEU A 230 -6.32 -19.94 35.93
N THR A 231 -6.59 -18.71 35.48
CA THR A 231 -7.88 -18.06 35.58
C THR A 231 -8.36 -17.66 34.18
N GLU A 232 -9.61 -17.99 33.83
CA GLU A 232 -10.22 -17.51 32.58
C GLU A 232 -10.49 -16.00 32.70
N ARG A 233 -9.93 -15.20 31.79
CA ARG A 233 -9.95 -13.72 31.88
C ARG A 233 -11.36 -13.15 31.87
N GLY A 234 -12.25 -13.71 31.04
CA GLY A 234 -13.60 -13.19 30.85
C GLY A 234 -14.55 -13.44 32.03
N SER A 235 -14.43 -14.61 32.68
CA SER A 235 -15.32 -15.01 33.78
C SER A 235 -14.70 -14.80 35.16
N GLY A 236 -13.37 -14.69 35.25
CA GLY A 236 -12.64 -14.70 36.52
C GLY A 236 -12.58 -16.08 37.20
N MET A 237 -13.03 -17.14 36.52
CA MET A 237 -13.06 -18.49 37.09
C MET A 237 -11.67 -19.11 37.08
N VAL A 238 -11.22 -19.62 38.24
CA VAL A 238 -10.01 -20.44 38.34
C VAL A 238 -10.31 -21.81 37.75
N VAL A 239 -9.64 -22.15 36.65
CA VAL A 239 -9.85 -23.42 35.92
C VAL A 239 -8.80 -24.47 36.24
N PHE A 240 -7.63 -24.06 36.76
CA PHE A 240 -6.56 -24.98 37.13
C PHE A 240 -5.73 -24.39 38.27
N THR A 241 -5.32 -25.23 39.22
CA THR A 241 -4.37 -24.86 40.27
C THR A 241 -3.50 -26.05 40.61
N GLU A 242 -2.19 -25.84 40.67
CA GLU A 242 -1.22 -26.84 41.10
C GLU A 242 -0.17 -26.19 41.99
N THR A 243 0.47 -26.95 42.88
CA THR A 243 1.64 -26.49 43.61
C THR A 243 2.73 -27.54 43.53
N THR A 244 3.91 -27.12 43.10
CA THR A 244 5.09 -27.97 43.00
C THR A 244 6.14 -27.55 44.03
N GLU A 245 6.93 -28.51 44.50
CA GLU A 245 8.09 -28.23 45.35
C GLU A 245 9.35 -28.17 44.47
N GLN A 246 10.12 -27.10 44.60
CA GLN A 246 11.39 -26.95 43.91
C GLN A 246 12.44 -26.34 44.85
N PRO A 247 13.50 -27.08 45.21
CA PRO A 247 14.62 -26.51 45.95
C PRO A 247 15.40 -25.54 45.05
N LEU A 248 15.54 -24.29 45.49
CA LEU A 248 16.28 -23.25 44.80
C LEU A 248 17.67 -23.13 45.41
N GLN A 249 18.69 -23.59 44.68
CA GLN A 249 20.10 -23.38 45.03
C GLN A 249 20.50 -21.94 44.79
N LYS A 250 21.57 -21.48 45.43
CA LYS A 250 22.16 -20.17 45.12
C LYS A 250 22.56 -20.13 43.64
N GLY A 251 22.17 -19.07 42.94
CA GLY A 251 22.40 -18.89 41.50
C GLY A 251 21.16 -19.14 40.65
N ALA A 252 21.38 -19.58 39.41
CA ALA A 252 20.34 -19.88 38.44
C ALA A 252 19.79 -21.31 38.64
N ASN A 253 18.47 -21.46 38.56
CA ASN A 253 17.76 -22.73 38.70
C ASN A 253 16.80 -22.89 37.51
N VAL A 254 16.88 -24.01 36.79
CA VAL A 254 16.01 -24.27 35.64
C VAL A 254 14.59 -24.60 36.12
N LEU A 255 13.60 -23.97 35.51
CA LEU A 255 12.19 -24.25 35.71
C LEU A 255 11.58 -24.77 34.40
N ASN A 256 10.97 -25.95 34.46
CA ASN A 256 10.28 -26.57 33.34
C ASN A 256 9.03 -27.28 33.86
N PHE A 257 7.98 -26.50 34.11
CA PHE A 257 6.70 -27.01 34.58
C PHE A 257 5.84 -27.46 33.41
N LYS A 258 5.20 -28.62 33.54
CA LYS A 258 4.28 -29.18 32.53
C LYS A 258 3.03 -29.69 33.22
N ALA A 259 1.87 -29.34 32.69
CA ALA A 259 0.59 -29.82 33.18
C ALA A 259 -0.36 -30.15 32.03
N SER A 260 -1.10 -31.24 32.19
CA SER A 260 -2.29 -31.53 31.38
C SER A 260 -3.42 -30.63 31.84
N MET A 261 -4.12 -30.00 30.90
CA MET A 261 -5.23 -29.12 31.23
C MET A 261 -6.54 -29.91 31.37
N PRO A 262 -7.48 -29.44 32.21
CA PRO A 262 -8.80 -30.07 32.32
C PRO A 262 -9.58 -29.95 31.00
N GLU A 263 -10.60 -30.79 30.85
CA GLU A 263 -11.54 -30.66 29.73
C GLU A 263 -12.25 -29.30 29.75
N GLY A 264 -12.63 -28.79 28.57
CA GLY A 264 -13.37 -27.53 28.45
C GLY A 264 -12.52 -26.25 28.37
N ILE A 265 -11.18 -26.36 28.28
CA ILE A 265 -10.35 -25.21 27.90
C ILE A 265 -10.79 -24.70 26.51
N LYS A 266 -11.07 -23.40 26.45
CA LYS A 266 -11.47 -22.72 25.21
C LYS A 266 -10.23 -22.23 24.49
N LEU A 267 -10.18 -22.46 23.19
CA LEU A 267 -9.03 -22.11 22.37
C LEU A 267 -9.12 -20.65 21.89
N TRP A 268 -7.96 -20.04 21.68
CA TRP A 268 -7.82 -18.73 21.08
C TRP A 268 -7.70 -18.83 19.55
N ASN A 269 -8.42 -17.96 18.82
CA ASN A 269 -8.27 -17.69 17.39
C ASN A 269 -8.86 -16.28 17.06
N ASP A 270 -8.92 -15.91 15.78
CA ASP A 270 -9.40 -14.59 15.34
C ASP A 270 -10.91 -14.36 15.50
N VAL A 271 -11.71 -15.42 15.65
CA VAL A 271 -13.16 -15.36 15.85
C VAL A 271 -13.52 -15.50 17.34
N THR A 272 -12.82 -16.36 18.07
CA THR A 272 -13.02 -16.64 19.50
C THR A 272 -11.72 -16.42 20.27
N PRO A 273 -11.34 -15.15 20.58
CA PRO A 273 -10.07 -14.83 21.23
C PRO A 273 -10.09 -15.09 22.76
N HIS A 274 -10.23 -16.35 23.17
CA HIS A 274 -10.26 -16.72 24.59
C HIS A 274 -8.89 -16.58 25.26
N LEU A 275 -8.84 -15.80 26.34
CA LEU A 275 -7.63 -15.50 27.10
C LEU A 275 -7.70 -16.00 28.54
N TYR A 276 -6.53 -16.32 29.07
CA TYR A 276 -6.32 -16.76 30.44
C TYR A 276 -5.20 -15.98 31.09
N GLN A 277 -5.29 -15.82 32.42
CA GLN A 277 -4.23 -15.30 33.26
C GLN A 277 -3.59 -16.46 34.02
N LEU A 278 -2.30 -16.70 33.81
CA LEU A 278 -1.49 -17.59 34.64
C LEU A 278 -0.78 -16.77 35.71
N LYS A 279 -1.19 -16.96 36.97
CA LYS A 279 -0.51 -16.43 38.14
C LYS A 279 0.43 -17.49 38.70
N VAL A 280 1.73 -17.18 38.75
CA VAL A 280 2.76 -18.04 39.31
C VAL A 280 3.38 -17.39 40.52
N THR A 281 3.36 -18.07 41.66
CA THR A 281 3.84 -17.55 42.95
C THR A 281 4.92 -18.44 43.53
N ILE A 282 6.10 -17.89 43.84
CA ILE A 282 7.17 -18.56 44.58
C ILE A 282 7.04 -18.19 46.04
N ARG A 283 6.94 -19.19 46.92
CA ARG A 283 6.89 -18.97 48.37
C ARG A 283 7.62 -20.07 49.12
N ASP A 284 7.96 -19.83 50.38
CA ASP A 284 8.21 -20.90 51.34
C ASP A 284 7.10 -20.91 52.41
N LYS A 285 7.33 -21.58 53.54
CA LYS A 285 6.37 -21.63 54.66
C LYS A 285 6.11 -20.27 55.33
N LYS A 286 6.93 -19.26 55.10
CA LYS A 286 6.96 -17.99 55.85
C LYS A 286 6.82 -16.75 54.96
N LYS A 287 7.30 -16.78 53.71
CA LYS A 287 7.41 -15.61 52.83
C LYS A 287 7.03 -15.96 51.38
N ILE A 288 6.33 -15.03 50.72
CA ILE A 288 6.22 -14.97 49.26
C ILE A 288 7.44 -14.22 48.73
N TYR A 289 8.15 -14.84 47.81
CA TYR A 289 9.37 -14.29 47.21
C TYR A 289 9.09 -13.49 45.96
N ASP A 290 8.28 -14.04 45.05
CA ASP A 290 7.95 -13.37 43.80
C ASP A 290 6.60 -13.87 43.26
N THR A 291 5.95 -13.03 42.47
CA THR A 291 4.71 -13.35 41.76
C THR A 291 4.79 -12.81 40.34
N ARG A 292 4.40 -13.63 39.36
CA ARG A 292 4.24 -13.22 37.96
C ARG A 292 2.82 -13.52 37.50
N GLU A 293 2.25 -12.59 36.74
CA GLU A 293 0.97 -12.76 36.07
C GLU A 293 1.23 -12.66 34.56
N ILE A 294 0.83 -13.69 33.83
CA ILE A 294 1.06 -13.82 32.39
C ILE A 294 -0.29 -14.02 31.71
N GLU A 295 -0.68 -13.11 30.84
CA GLU A 295 -1.87 -13.26 29.98
C GLU A 295 -1.47 -14.00 28.70
N PHE A 296 -2.22 -15.04 28.33
CA PHE A 296 -1.99 -15.83 27.11
C PHE A 296 -3.28 -16.52 26.65
N GLY A 297 -3.24 -17.17 25.49
CA GLY A 297 -4.35 -17.96 24.95
C GLY A 297 -3.89 -19.33 24.46
N PHE A 298 -4.71 -20.37 24.69
CA PHE A 298 -4.43 -21.72 24.20
C PHE A 298 -4.65 -21.80 22.70
N ARG A 299 -3.56 -22.00 21.94
CA ARG A 299 -3.64 -22.22 20.50
C ARG A 299 -2.48 -23.08 20.02
N GLU A 300 -2.59 -23.56 18.79
CA GLU A 300 -1.49 -24.13 18.04
C GLU A 300 -1.47 -23.53 16.62
N VAL A 301 -0.27 -23.23 16.11
CA VAL A 301 -0.06 -22.70 14.75
C VAL A 301 0.77 -23.72 13.99
N THR A 302 0.21 -24.25 12.91
CA THR A 302 0.89 -25.21 12.02
C THR A 302 0.59 -24.88 10.56
N THR A 303 1.06 -25.71 9.64
CA THR A 303 0.85 -25.51 8.21
C THR A 303 0.49 -26.82 7.51
N SER A 304 -0.26 -26.71 6.43
CA SER A 304 -0.32 -27.73 5.37
C SER A 304 0.62 -27.33 4.23
N LYS A 305 0.54 -28.05 3.09
CA LYS A 305 1.26 -27.68 1.87
C LYS A 305 0.93 -26.28 1.34
N SER A 306 -0.25 -25.74 1.65
CA SER A 306 -0.72 -24.47 1.06
C SER A 306 -1.50 -23.56 2.01
N LYS A 307 -1.77 -24.00 3.24
CA LYS A 307 -2.58 -23.24 4.22
C LYS A 307 -1.89 -23.10 5.56
N VAL A 308 -2.06 -21.94 6.18
CA VAL A 308 -1.80 -21.75 7.60
C VAL A 308 -2.95 -22.38 8.38
N LEU A 309 -2.62 -23.14 9.42
CA LEU A 309 -3.57 -23.82 10.27
C LEU A 309 -3.53 -23.24 11.68
N ILE A 310 -4.69 -22.84 12.20
CA ILE A 310 -4.86 -22.42 13.60
C ILE A 310 -5.75 -23.46 14.27
N ASN A 311 -5.23 -24.10 15.32
CA ASN A 311 -5.91 -25.19 16.02
C ASN A 311 -6.34 -26.32 15.07
N GLY A 312 -5.50 -26.62 14.07
CA GLY A 312 -5.74 -27.64 13.04
C GLY A 312 -6.72 -27.24 11.93
N LYS A 313 -7.26 -26.01 11.93
CA LYS A 313 -8.21 -25.53 10.91
C LYS A 313 -7.54 -24.51 9.97
N PRO A 314 -7.77 -24.60 8.63
CA PRO A 314 -7.19 -23.68 7.68
C PRO A 314 -7.79 -22.28 7.81
N VAL A 315 -6.93 -21.27 7.80
CA VAL A 315 -7.29 -19.85 7.83
C VAL A 315 -6.78 -19.18 6.56
N PHE A 316 -7.61 -18.33 5.96
CA PHE A 316 -7.16 -17.38 4.94
C PHE A 316 -6.77 -16.09 5.66
N LEU A 317 -5.48 -15.74 5.62
CA LEU A 317 -4.98 -14.53 6.27
C LEU A 317 -5.38 -13.31 5.44
N ARG A 318 -6.27 -12.50 6.01
CA ARG A 318 -6.81 -11.27 5.44
C ARG A 318 -6.09 -10.10 6.09
N GLY A 319 -4.95 -9.74 5.48
CA GLY A 319 -3.92 -8.90 6.07
C GLY A 319 -3.99 -7.43 5.68
N ASN A 320 -3.83 -6.53 6.65
CA ASN A 320 -3.35 -5.17 6.39
C ASN A 320 -1.83 -5.10 6.59
N LEU A 321 -1.20 -4.11 5.97
CA LEU A 321 0.17 -3.74 6.25
C LEU A 321 0.21 -2.45 7.08
N ASP A 322 1.03 -2.47 8.14
CA ASP A 322 1.21 -1.34 9.05
C ASP A 322 2.65 -0.80 8.95
N CYS A 323 2.75 0.49 8.62
CA CYS A 323 3.99 1.24 8.48
C CYS A 323 4.21 2.31 9.56
N VAL A 324 3.61 2.18 10.75
CA VAL A 324 3.68 3.17 11.84
C VAL A 324 2.97 4.50 11.52
N HIS A 325 1.65 4.46 11.38
CA HIS A 325 0.83 5.63 11.00
C HIS A 325 0.38 6.45 12.21
N PHE A 326 1.24 7.33 12.74
CA PHE A 326 0.94 8.16 13.91
C PHE A 326 1.32 9.63 13.71
N PRO A 327 0.63 10.38 12.82
CA PRO A 327 1.03 11.73 12.44
C PRO A 327 0.96 12.78 13.57
N LEU A 328 0.14 12.55 14.60
CA LEU A 328 0.03 13.48 15.72
C LEU A 328 1.27 13.48 16.61
N THR A 329 1.79 12.29 16.91
CA THR A 329 2.94 12.10 17.81
C THR A 329 4.24 11.97 17.05
N GLY A 330 4.19 11.50 15.79
CA GLY A 330 5.39 11.13 15.04
C GLY A 330 6.13 9.99 15.72
N TYR A 331 5.44 9.02 16.33
CA TYR A 331 5.97 7.77 16.91
C TYR A 331 4.79 6.84 17.28
N PRO A 332 4.99 5.50 17.38
CA PRO A 332 3.89 4.56 17.66
C PRO A 332 3.29 4.73 19.05
N SER A 333 1.97 4.55 19.18
CA SER A 333 1.33 4.58 20.50
C SER A 333 1.71 3.37 21.36
N CYS A 334 2.00 3.63 22.65
CA CYS A 334 2.17 2.62 23.69
C CYS A 334 0.89 2.36 24.50
N LYS A 335 -0.28 2.78 24.00
CA LYS A 335 -1.57 2.59 24.67
C LYS A 335 -2.38 1.50 23.99
N VAL A 336 -2.91 0.56 24.77
CA VAL A 336 -3.68 -0.59 24.27
C VAL A 336 -4.93 -0.10 23.55
N GLU A 337 -5.56 0.96 24.06
CA GLU A 337 -6.84 1.47 23.56
C GLU A 337 -6.74 2.02 22.13
N ASP A 338 -5.61 2.64 21.78
CA ASP A 338 -5.37 3.16 20.43
C ASP A 338 -5.28 2.01 19.41
N TRP A 339 -4.59 0.93 19.77
CA TRP A 339 -4.50 -0.27 18.94
C TRP A 339 -5.79 -1.07 18.90
N GLU A 340 -6.54 -1.16 20.01
CA GLU A 340 -7.88 -1.77 20.02
C GLU A 340 -8.83 -1.03 19.08
N LYS A 341 -8.78 0.32 19.03
CA LYS A 341 -9.55 1.11 18.05
C LYS A 341 -9.17 0.73 16.62
N ILE A 342 -7.88 0.74 16.31
CA ILE A 342 -7.36 0.40 14.98
C ILE A 342 -7.78 -1.03 14.58
N PHE A 343 -7.58 -2.02 15.45
CA PHE A 343 -7.90 -3.41 15.12
C PHE A 343 -9.40 -3.71 15.08
N ARG A 344 -10.23 -2.97 15.80
CA ARG A 344 -11.69 -3.04 15.59
C ARG A 344 -12.08 -2.59 14.19
N ILE A 345 -11.48 -1.52 13.68
CA ILE A 345 -11.69 -1.09 12.29
C ILE A 345 -11.25 -2.19 11.32
N HIS A 346 -10.10 -2.83 11.55
CA HIS A 346 -9.68 -3.99 10.75
C HIS A 346 -10.73 -5.10 10.76
N LYS A 347 -11.23 -5.50 11.94
CA LYS A 347 -12.28 -6.52 12.09
C LYS A 347 -13.57 -6.11 11.38
N ASP A 348 -13.96 -4.84 11.46
CA ASP A 348 -15.13 -4.32 10.78
C ASP A 348 -14.97 -4.49 9.26
N TYR A 349 -13.79 -4.27 8.68
CA TYR A 349 -13.54 -4.54 7.25
C TYR A 349 -13.26 -6.03 6.92
N GLY A 350 -13.45 -6.95 7.88
CA GLY A 350 -13.29 -8.39 7.69
C GLY A 350 -11.84 -8.90 7.76
N LEU A 351 -10.88 -8.05 8.12
CA LEU A 351 -9.48 -8.44 8.29
C LEU A 351 -9.29 -9.28 9.56
N ASN A 352 -8.26 -10.11 9.56
CA ASN A 352 -7.84 -10.90 10.73
C ASN A 352 -6.32 -10.95 10.93
N HIS A 353 -5.55 -10.28 10.07
CA HIS A 353 -4.09 -10.33 10.08
C HIS A 353 -3.51 -8.92 9.92
N VAL A 354 -2.37 -8.67 10.55
CA VAL A 354 -1.57 -7.45 10.36
C VAL A 354 -0.10 -7.84 10.22
N ARG A 355 0.53 -7.31 9.16
CA ARG A 355 1.98 -7.35 8.99
C ARG A 355 2.55 -6.00 9.39
N PHE A 356 3.42 -6.00 10.40
CA PHE A 356 4.22 -4.84 10.75
C PHE A 356 5.45 -4.80 9.85
N HIS A 357 5.38 -3.94 8.84
CA HIS A 357 6.33 -3.91 7.73
C HIS A 357 7.69 -3.39 8.17
N SER A 358 8.73 -4.22 8.17
CA SER A 358 10.10 -3.84 8.59
C SER A 358 10.23 -3.29 10.01
N TRP A 359 9.28 -3.58 10.91
CA TRP A 359 9.29 -3.13 12.30
C TRP A 359 8.48 -4.04 13.23
N CYS A 360 8.65 -3.84 14.54
CA CYS A 360 7.91 -4.53 15.59
C CYS A 360 7.17 -3.51 16.49
N PRO A 361 5.86 -3.71 16.72
CA PRO A 361 5.05 -2.76 17.48
C PRO A 361 5.31 -2.83 18.99
N PRO A 362 4.87 -1.83 19.76
CA PRO A 362 4.88 -1.90 21.22
C PRO A 362 4.00 -3.04 21.75
N GLU A 363 4.22 -3.46 23.00
CA GLU A 363 3.42 -4.48 23.71
C GLU A 363 1.91 -4.19 23.63
N ALA A 364 1.55 -2.91 23.66
CA ALA A 364 0.18 -2.44 23.54
C ALA A 364 -0.56 -3.01 22.31
N ALA A 365 0.11 -3.14 21.16
CA ALA A 365 -0.46 -3.72 19.96
C ALA A 365 -0.69 -5.23 20.12
N PHE A 366 0.26 -5.96 20.71
CA PHE A 366 0.07 -7.39 20.96
C PHE A 366 -1.09 -7.66 21.93
N ILE A 367 -1.20 -6.89 23.02
CA ILE A 367 -2.33 -6.99 23.96
C ILE A 367 -3.66 -6.70 23.24
N ALA A 368 -3.71 -5.66 22.41
CA ALA A 368 -4.91 -5.33 21.64
C ALA A 368 -5.28 -6.46 20.67
N ALA A 369 -4.30 -6.99 19.93
CA ALA A 369 -4.51 -8.08 18.98
C ALA A 369 -4.96 -9.38 19.67
N ASP A 370 -4.41 -9.68 20.84
CA ASP A 370 -4.82 -10.83 21.66
C ASP A 370 -6.29 -10.73 22.09
N ARG A 371 -6.72 -9.53 22.49
CA ARG A 371 -8.09 -9.29 22.97
C ARG A 371 -9.11 -9.25 21.84
N ILE A 372 -8.74 -8.69 20.70
CA ILE A 372 -9.64 -8.49 19.54
C ILE A 372 -9.67 -9.73 18.63
N GLY A 373 -8.61 -10.54 18.62
CA GLY A 373 -8.47 -11.67 17.70
C GLY A 373 -7.88 -11.24 16.36
N ILE A 374 -6.64 -10.72 16.39
CA ILE A 374 -5.83 -10.39 15.21
C ILE A 374 -4.55 -11.21 15.24
N TYR A 375 -4.16 -11.74 14.09
CA TYR A 375 -2.88 -12.40 13.85
C TYR A 375 -1.80 -11.37 13.49
N ILE A 376 -0.62 -11.52 14.06
CA ILE A 376 0.51 -10.61 13.87
C ILE A 376 1.66 -11.35 13.19
N GLN A 377 2.15 -10.73 12.11
CA GLN A 377 3.50 -10.90 11.59
C GLN A 377 4.33 -9.66 11.95
N ALA A 378 5.45 -9.85 12.65
CA ALA A 378 6.37 -8.77 13.00
C ALA A 378 7.75 -8.97 12.34
N GLU A 379 8.39 -7.87 11.98
CA GLU A 379 9.66 -7.83 11.24
C GLU A 379 10.68 -6.91 11.96
N THR A 380 11.94 -6.91 11.52
CA THR A 380 12.99 -6.08 12.16
C THR A 380 13.54 -4.97 11.28
N ILE A 381 13.54 -5.14 9.94
CA ILE A 381 14.30 -4.28 9.04
C ILE A 381 13.83 -4.38 7.58
N TRP A 382 14.29 -3.44 6.75
CA TRP A 382 14.23 -3.48 5.29
C TRP A 382 15.58 -3.05 4.71
N ILE A 383 16.19 -3.90 3.88
CA ILE A 383 17.42 -3.58 3.13
C ILE A 383 17.33 -4.22 1.75
N ASP A 384 16.97 -3.42 0.74
CA ASP A 384 16.89 -3.88 -0.64
C ASP A 384 18.09 -3.42 -1.48
N TRP A 385 18.26 -3.97 -2.70
CA TRP A 385 19.45 -3.71 -3.54
C TRP A 385 19.70 -2.22 -3.83
N TRP A 386 18.63 -1.45 -4.06
CA TRP A 386 18.74 -0.04 -4.42
C TRP A 386 19.15 0.84 -3.24
N MET A 387 18.94 0.35 -2.00
CA MET A 387 19.37 1.03 -0.77
C MET A 387 20.88 0.90 -0.53
N SER A 388 21.53 -0.09 -1.15
CA SER A 388 22.97 -0.34 -1.00
C SER A 388 23.87 0.49 -1.91
N VAL A 389 23.30 1.37 -2.74
CA VAL A 389 24.02 2.14 -3.75
C VAL A 389 23.59 3.61 -3.73
N GLU A 390 24.50 4.49 -4.15
CA GLU A 390 24.25 5.93 -4.26
C GLU A 390 23.20 6.24 -5.35
N GLN A 391 22.17 7.01 -5.02
CA GLN A 391 21.10 7.40 -5.94
C GLN A 391 21.33 8.81 -6.53
N LYS A 392 22.20 8.92 -7.53
CA LYS A 392 22.63 10.22 -8.10
C LYS A 392 21.51 11.03 -8.75
N GLU A 393 20.59 10.37 -9.44
CA GLU A 393 19.50 11.01 -10.18
C GLU A 393 18.21 11.14 -9.36
N ARG A 394 18.15 10.46 -8.21
CA ARG A 394 16.98 10.32 -7.33
C ARG A 394 17.43 10.53 -5.89
N LYS A 395 17.91 11.73 -5.55
CA LYS A 395 18.51 12.02 -4.24
C LYS A 395 17.57 11.72 -3.06
N GLU A 396 16.27 11.88 -3.27
CA GLU A 396 15.22 11.52 -2.32
C GLU A 396 15.17 10.02 -1.99
N MET A 397 15.61 9.17 -2.92
CA MET A 397 15.75 7.72 -2.75
C MET A 397 17.10 7.33 -2.13
N ASP A 398 18.05 8.26 -1.98
CA ASP A 398 19.35 7.92 -1.41
C ASP A 398 19.18 7.48 0.05
N THR A 399 19.80 6.34 0.38
CA THR A 399 19.68 5.72 1.71
C THR A 399 20.93 6.01 2.51
N LYS A 400 20.76 6.55 3.72
CA LYS A 400 21.88 6.90 4.60
C LYS A 400 22.72 5.66 4.90
N GLY A 401 24.04 5.76 4.65
CA GLY A 401 25.01 4.73 4.99
C GLY A 401 25.10 3.55 4.01
N HIS A 402 24.26 3.49 2.98
CA HIS A 402 24.30 2.50 1.89
C HIS A 402 24.55 1.05 2.39
N PRO A 403 23.66 0.50 3.25
CA PRO A 403 23.87 -0.79 3.90
C PRO A 403 24.05 -1.91 2.87
N GLN A 404 25.13 -2.69 2.95
CA GLN A 404 25.56 -3.68 1.93
C GLN A 404 24.72 -4.98 1.87
N GLY A 405 23.57 -5.05 2.56
CA GLY A 405 22.79 -6.27 2.74
C GLY A 405 23.25 -7.11 3.94
N LEU A 406 22.35 -7.92 4.49
CA LEU A 406 22.62 -8.78 5.64
C LEU A 406 23.54 -9.95 5.26
N GLY A 407 24.36 -10.41 6.20
CA GLY A 407 25.44 -11.39 5.98
C GLY A 407 26.70 -10.78 5.34
N LYS A 408 26.62 -9.53 4.89
CA LYS A 408 27.74 -8.72 4.39
C LYS A 408 27.91 -7.42 5.18
N ASN A 409 27.10 -7.21 6.22
CA ASN A 409 27.03 -5.99 7.00
C ASN A 409 27.09 -6.32 8.51
N PRO A 410 28.30 -6.55 9.08
CA PRO A 410 28.46 -7.03 10.46
C PRO A 410 27.80 -6.16 11.53
N SER A 411 27.60 -4.87 11.25
CA SER A 411 26.88 -3.94 12.13
C SER A 411 25.39 -4.29 12.15
N ALA A 412 24.71 -4.28 10.99
CA ALA A 412 23.30 -4.64 10.90
C ALA A 412 23.04 -6.10 11.31
N ASP A 413 23.92 -7.03 10.94
CA ASP A 413 23.80 -8.45 11.29
C ASP A 413 23.71 -8.66 12.80
N ARG A 414 24.58 -7.97 13.56
CA ARG A 414 24.58 -8.01 15.03
C ARG A 414 23.27 -7.49 15.61
N TYR A 415 22.82 -6.34 15.12
CA TYR A 415 21.58 -5.72 15.56
C TYR A 415 20.38 -6.65 15.29
N VAL A 416 20.24 -7.17 14.07
CA VAL A 416 19.14 -8.05 13.65
C VAL A 416 19.09 -9.33 14.49
N GLN A 417 20.23 -10.01 14.70
CA GLN A 417 20.27 -11.24 15.51
C GLN A 417 19.79 -11.00 16.95
N GLN A 418 20.18 -9.85 17.54
CA GLN A 418 19.76 -9.46 18.88
C GLN A 418 18.27 -9.12 18.93
N GLU A 419 17.77 -8.32 17.99
CA GLU A 419 16.35 -7.94 17.94
C GLU A 419 15.44 -9.15 17.77
N LEU A 420 15.78 -10.10 16.90
CA LEU A 420 14.98 -11.31 16.71
C LEU A 420 14.80 -12.11 18.01
N THR A 421 15.86 -12.19 18.83
CA THR A 421 15.81 -12.86 20.13
C THR A 421 15.03 -12.04 21.15
N ARG A 422 15.29 -10.73 21.22
CA ARG A 422 14.61 -9.79 22.12
C ARG A 422 13.09 -9.78 21.89
N MET A 423 12.64 -9.82 20.64
CA MET A 423 11.22 -9.89 20.29
C MET A 423 10.54 -11.13 20.87
N ILE A 424 11.20 -12.29 20.80
CA ILE A 424 10.69 -13.54 21.39
C ILE A 424 10.64 -13.43 22.91
N ASP A 425 11.70 -12.92 23.51
CA ASP A 425 11.79 -12.77 24.96
C ASP A 425 10.72 -11.81 25.51
N ALA A 426 10.45 -10.71 24.80
CA ALA A 426 9.49 -9.68 25.21
C ALA A 426 8.04 -10.05 24.89
N TYR A 427 7.77 -10.58 23.70
CA TYR A 427 6.41 -10.70 23.17
C TYR A 427 5.96 -12.14 22.88
N GLY A 428 6.81 -13.14 23.14
CA GLY A 428 6.56 -14.51 22.72
C GLY A 428 5.33 -15.20 23.35
N ASN A 429 4.84 -14.69 24.49
CA ASN A 429 3.66 -15.21 25.18
C ASN A 429 2.33 -14.74 24.56
N HIS A 430 2.34 -13.71 23.71
CA HIS A 430 1.13 -13.14 23.12
C HIS A 430 0.49 -14.07 22.10
N PRO A 431 -0.83 -14.36 22.21
CA PRO A 431 -1.47 -15.23 21.25
C PRO A 431 -1.50 -14.78 19.80
N SER A 432 -1.54 -13.48 19.59
CA SER A 432 -1.52 -12.85 18.28
C SER A 432 -0.22 -13.06 17.51
N PHE A 433 0.93 -13.24 18.18
CA PHE A 433 2.23 -13.35 17.51
C PHE A 433 2.42 -14.74 16.88
N ILE A 434 1.96 -14.91 15.64
CA ILE A 434 1.92 -16.20 14.95
C ILE A 434 2.97 -16.37 13.85
N MET A 435 3.60 -15.29 13.41
CA MET A 435 4.56 -15.27 12.29
C MET A 435 5.72 -14.34 12.59
N GLN A 436 6.95 -14.81 12.37
CA GLN A 436 8.16 -14.01 12.51
C GLN A 436 9.07 -14.23 11.30
N CYS A 437 9.59 -13.13 10.74
CA CYS A 437 10.68 -13.16 9.78
C CYS A 437 11.68 -12.05 10.07
N ILE A 438 12.81 -12.06 9.36
CA ILE A 438 13.84 -11.03 9.54
C ILE A 438 13.32 -9.67 9.08
N GLY A 439 12.83 -9.59 7.85
CA GLY A 439 12.55 -8.29 7.25
C GLY A 439 11.95 -8.36 5.85
N ASN A 440 11.66 -7.18 5.32
CA ASN A 440 11.13 -6.98 3.98
C ASN A 440 12.23 -7.02 2.92
N GLU A 441 11.94 -7.60 1.76
CA GLU A 441 12.66 -7.44 0.49
C GLU A 441 14.19 -7.35 0.63
N LEU A 442 14.78 -8.35 1.28
CA LEU A 442 16.20 -8.37 1.68
C LEU A 442 17.17 -8.64 0.50
N GLY A 443 16.94 -8.00 -0.66
CA GLY A 443 17.45 -8.41 -1.97
C GLY A 443 18.96 -8.46 -2.13
N ASN A 444 19.74 -7.64 -1.40
CA ASN A 444 21.21 -7.65 -1.48
C ASN A 444 21.89 -8.57 -0.44
N SER A 445 21.07 -9.26 0.36
CA SER A 445 21.54 -10.05 1.51
C SER A 445 21.98 -11.46 1.13
N ASP A 446 22.78 -12.09 1.99
CA ASP A 446 23.12 -13.50 1.93
C ASP A 446 22.06 -14.34 2.66
N PHE A 447 21.23 -15.03 1.88
CA PHE A 447 20.13 -15.82 2.41
C PHE A 447 20.55 -17.06 3.20
N ASP A 448 21.72 -17.64 2.91
CA ASP A 448 22.19 -18.82 3.64
C ASP A 448 22.67 -18.42 5.04
N VAL A 449 23.33 -17.27 5.14
CA VAL A 449 23.73 -16.67 6.43
C VAL A 449 22.49 -16.26 7.23
N MET A 450 21.53 -15.58 6.61
CA MET A 450 20.27 -15.19 7.28
C MET A 450 19.48 -16.41 7.80
N GLU A 451 19.38 -17.47 6.98
CA GLU A 451 18.70 -18.71 7.38
C GLU A 451 19.37 -19.33 8.63
N SER A 452 20.70 -19.24 8.75
CA SER A 452 21.45 -19.75 9.91
C SER A 452 21.05 -19.08 11.23
N TRP A 453 20.58 -17.83 11.19
CA TRP A 453 20.14 -17.10 12.39
C TRP A 453 18.73 -17.51 12.83
N MET A 454 17.87 -17.86 11.86
CA MET A 454 16.47 -18.25 12.14
C MET A 454 16.34 -19.69 12.63
N LYS A 455 17.23 -20.60 12.20
CA LYS A 455 17.26 -22.02 12.64
C LYS A 455 17.17 -22.20 14.16
N PRO A 456 18.08 -21.63 14.98
CA PRO A 456 18.04 -21.81 16.43
C PRO A 456 16.79 -21.20 17.08
N LEU A 457 16.22 -20.13 16.51
CA LEU A 457 14.98 -19.52 17.03
C LEU A 457 13.79 -20.46 16.83
N LYS A 458 13.65 -21.03 15.63
CA LYS A 458 12.63 -22.02 15.28
C LYS A 458 12.72 -23.28 16.14
N GLU A 459 13.94 -23.77 16.39
CA GLU A 459 14.16 -24.96 17.23
C GLU A 459 13.84 -24.72 18.71
N LYS A 460 14.13 -23.51 19.22
CA LYS A 460 13.93 -23.15 20.63
C LYS A 460 12.48 -22.76 20.95
N ASP A 461 11.74 -22.25 19.97
CA ASP A 461 10.40 -21.71 20.18
C ASP A 461 9.42 -22.11 19.08
N SER A 462 8.53 -23.06 19.40
CA SER A 462 7.52 -23.62 18.50
C SER A 462 6.18 -22.87 18.50
N ARG A 463 6.07 -21.68 19.10
CA ARG A 463 4.78 -20.98 19.26
C ARG A 463 4.29 -20.27 17.99
N ARG A 464 5.16 -20.11 16.99
CA ARG A 464 4.92 -19.36 15.75
C ARG A 464 5.58 -20.00 14.54
N LEU A 465 5.19 -19.54 13.36
CA LEU A 465 5.83 -19.90 12.09
C LEU A 465 7.00 -18.95 11.80
N TYR A 466 8.03 -19.48 11.16
CA TYR A 466 9.21 -18.72 10.77
C TYR A 466 9.42 -18.70 9.26
N ALA A 467 9.88 -17.56 8.76
CA ALA A 467 10.40 -17.39 7.42
C ALA A 467 11.69 -16.55 7.47
N THR A 468 12.57 -16.73 6.50
CA THR A 468 13.83 -16.00 6.42
C THR A 468 13.56 -14.53 6.08
N SER A 469 12.68 -14.27 5.12
CA SER A 469 12.28 -12.92 4.73
C SER A 469 10.81 -12.88 4.33
N THR A 470 10.33 -11.65 4.16
CA THR A 470 9.21 -11.37 3.26
C THR A 470 9.75 -11.02 1.88
N ALA A 471 9.14 -11.60 0.84
CA ALA A 471 9.51 -11.52 -0.56
C ALA A 471 10.90 -12.09 -0.88
N ARG A 472 11.27 -12.02 -2.17
CA ARG A 472 12.53 -12.51 -2.74
C ARG A 472 12.57 -14.05 -2.78
N LYS A 473 13.39 -14.69 -1.96
CA LYS A 473 13.77 -16.11 -2.11
C LYS A 473 13.14 -16.98 -1.02
N ILE A 474 12.50 -18.08 -1.43
CA ILE A 474 12.01 -19.12 -0.51
C ILE A 474 13.19 -20.01 -0.10
N MET A 475 13.39 -20.16 1.21
CA MET A 475 14.45 -20.95 1.82
C MET A 475 13.94 -22.26 2.44
N PRO A 476 14.77 -23.31 2.54
CA PRO A 476 14.37 -24.59 3.15
C PRO A 476 13.80 -24.50 4.58
N LEU A 477 14.23 -23.53 5.39
CA LEU A 477 13.70 -23.29 6.73
C LEU A 477 12.24 -22.81 6.72
N ASP A 478 11.84 -22.07 5.67
CA ASP A 478 10.61 -21.29 5.65
C ASP A 478 9.38 -22.18 5.83
N GLN A 479 8.51 -21.81 6.77
CA GLN A 479 7.24 -22.49 6.99
C GLN A 479 6.07 -21.80 6.26
N TYR A 480 6.30 -20.60 5.76
CA TYR A 480 5.38 -19.80 4.95
C TYR A 480 6.21 -18.82 4.11
N MET A 481 5.63 -18.25 3.07
CA MET A 481 6.23 -17.12 2.36
C MET A 481 5.18 -16.10 1.97
N VAL A 482 5.49 -14.83 2.20
CA VAL A 482 4.75 -13.70 1.63
C VAL A 482 5.57 -13.23 0.43
N THR A 483 5.07 -13.33 -0.80
CA THR A 483 5.86 -12.94 -1.98
C THR A 483 5.01 -12.39 -3.11
N HIS A 484 5.63 -11.61 -4.00
CA HIS A 484 5.08 -11.14 -5.28
C HIS A 484 5.49 -12.03 -6.46
N TYR A 485 6.44 -12.95 -6.26
CA TYR A 485 6.95 -13.83 -7.29
C TYR A 485 7.48 -15.13 -6.69
N MET A 486 7.27 -16.25 -7.38
CA MET A 486 7.93 -17.52 -7.07
C MET A 486 8.87 -17.92 -8.21
N ASP A 487 10.13 -18.15 -7.88
CA ASP A 487 11.20 -18.43 -8.83
C ASP A 487 10.88 -19.62 -9.73
N GLY A 488 10.92 -19.39 -11.05
CA GLY A 488 10.60 -20.39 -12.07
C GLY A 488 9.11 -20.74 -12.20
N LEU A 489 8.23 -20.12 -11.41
CA LEU A 489 6.78 -20.39 -11.41
C LEU A 489 5.96 -19.22 -11.96
N GLY A 490 6.25 -17.99 -11.53
CA GLY A 490 5.55 -16.79 -11.99
C GLY A 490 5.13 -15.84 -10.87
N GLY A 491 4.40 -14.79 -11.27
CA GLY A 491 3.89 -13.76 -10.35
C GLY A 491 2.78 -14.27 -9.42
N THR A 492 2.79 -13.81 -8.19
CA THR A 492 1.82 -14.13 -7.13
C THR A 492 0.96 -12.92 -6.74
N ARG A 493 1.02 -11.82 -7.51
CA ARG A 493 0.16 -10.65 -7.34
C ARG A 493 -0.11 -9.92 -8.66
N GLY A 494 -1.00 -8.93 -8.61
CA GLY A 494 -1.27 -8.02 -9.72
C GLY A 494 -2.46 -8.43 -10.58
N LEU A 495 -2.92 -7.49 -11.39
CA LEU A 495 -4.09 -7.70 -12.24
C LEU A 495 -3.71 -8.50 -13.49
N ARG A 496 -4.40 -9.62 -13.73
CA ARG A 496 -4.42 -10.24 -15.06
C ARG A 496 -5.40 -9.41 -15.91
N GLY A 497 -4.86 -8.61 -16.82
CA GLY A 497 -5.63 -7.63 -17.60
C GLY A 497 -6.83 -8.22 -18.34
N GLY A 498 -7.76 -7.34 -18.76
CA GLY A 498 -9.02 -7.71 -19.38
C GLY A 498 -10.21 -7.54 -18.43
N ALA A 499 -11.40 -7.36 -18.98
CA ALA A 499 -12.64 -7.20 -18.23
C ALA A 499 -13.30 -8.57 -18.00
N SER A 500 -12.76 -9.41 -17.10
CA SER A 500 -13.24 -10.78 -16.82
C SER A 500 -12.92 -11.22 -15.39
N THR A 501 -13.82 -11.89 -14.68
CA THR A 501 -13.50 -12.49 -13.36
C THR A 501 -13.09 -13.96 -13.46
N ALA A 502 -13.07 -14.55 -14.65
CA ALA A 502 -12.78 -15.98 -14.86
C ALA A 502 -11.26 -16.30 -14.86
N TRP A 503 -10.55 -15.83 -13.83
CA TRP A 503 -9.12 -16.10 -13.61
C TRP A 503 -8.78 -16.11 -12.12
N ASP A 504 -7.63 -16.71 -11.82
CA ASP A 504 -7.05 -16.89 -10.49
C ASP A 504 -5.52 -17.10 -10.62
N PHE A 505 -4.85 -17.50 -9.53
CA PHE A 505 -3.41 -17.79 -9.49
C PHE A 505 -3.08 -19.27 -9.24
N GLU A 506 -4.04 -20.19 -9.42
CA GLU A 506 -3.88 -21.58 -8.96
C GLU A 506 -2.72 -22.30 -9.65
N ASP A 507 -2.47 -22.04 -10.94
CA ASP A 507 -1.35 -22.59 -11.70
C ASP A 507 0.03 -22.30 -11.06
N VAL A 508 0.12 -21.22 -10.29
CA VAL A 508 1.33 -20.79 -9.59
C VAL A 508 1.30 -21.29 -8.15
N TYR A 509 0.21 -21.02 -7.40
CA TYR A 509 0.12 -21.32 -5.97
C TYR A 509 0.07 -22.81 -5.65
N SER A 510 -0.56 -23.64 -6.49
CA SER A 510 -0.66 -25.10 -6.28
C SER A 510 0.69 -25.83 -6.31
N ARG A 511 1.74 -25.17 -6.82
CA ARG A 511 3.09 -25.73 -6.98
C ARG A 511 3.99 -25.47 -5.76
N SER A 512 3.50 -24.77 -4.74
CA SER A 512 4.20 -24.58 -3.48
C SER A 512 3.94 -25.75 -2.52
N ASP A 513 4.96 -26.09 -1.72
CA ASP A 513 4.85 -27.04 -0.60
C ASP A 513 4.73 -26.35 0.77
N ILE A 514 4.68 -25.02 0.78
CA ILE A 514 4.41 -24.19 1.95
C ILE A 514 3.29 -23.18 1.66
N PRO A 515 2.56 -22.67 2.66
CA PRO A 515 1.56 -21.63 2.49
C PRO A 515 2.17 -20.35 1.90
N ILE A 516 1.57 -19.87 0.81
CA ILE A 516 1.97 -18.63 0.14
C ILE A 516 0.90 -17.55 0.35
N LEU A 517 1.34 -16.38 0.78
CA LEU A 517 0.52 -15.18 0.84
C LEU A 517 0.94 -14.20 -0.26
N SER A 518 -0.02 -13.48 -0.83
CA SER A 518 0.28 -12.41 -1.77
C SER A 518 0.84 -11.18 -1.05
N HIS A 519 1.94 -10.65 -1.57
CA HIS A 519 2.67 -9.50 -1.02
C HIS A 519 2.08 -8.16 -1.48
N GLU A 520 1.65 -7.32 -0.55
CA GLU A 520 1.32 -5.90 -0.78
C GLU A 520 0.46 -5.67 -2.02
N ILE A 521 -0.76 -6.20 -2.00
CA ILE A 521 -1.72 -6.02 -3.08
C ILE A 521 -2.49 -4.70 -2.91
N GLY A 522 -3.17 -4.24 -3.95
CA GLY A 522 -4.02 -3.06 -3.85
C GLY A 522 -3.23 -1.76 -3.67
N GLN A 523 -2.70 -1.22 -4.75
CA GLN A 523 -1.85 -0.01 -4.74
C GLN A 523 -2.42 1.03 -5.72
N TRP A 524 -3.72 1.29 -5.56
CA TRP A 524 -4.55 2.07 -6.49
C TRP A 524 -4.88 3.43 -5.85
N PRO A 525 -4.30 4.54 -6.34
CA PRO A 525 -4.44 5.82 -5.66
C PRO A 525 -5.87 6.38 -5.65
N VAL A 526 -6.15 7.16 -4.63
CA VAL A 526 -7.36 7.92 -4.36
C VAL A 526 -6.96 9.38 -4.19
N TYR A 527 -7.74 10.28 -4.75
CA TYR A 527 -7.49 11.71 -4.63
C TYR A 527 -7.54 12.16 -3.15
N PRO A 528 -6.63 13.04 -2.67
CA PRO A 528 -6.61 13.51 -1.28
C PRO A 528 -7.84 14.35 -0.92
N LYS A 529 -8.22 14.35 0.36
CA LYS A 529 -9.26 15.27 0.88
C LYS A 529 -8.64 16.54 1.45
N TRP A 530 -9.04 17.72 0.98
CA TRP A 530 -8.49 18.98 1.49
C TRP A 530 -8.80 19.25 2.96
N GLU A 531 -9.94 18.76 3.44
CA GLU A 531 -10.34 18.89 4.84
C GLU A 531 -9.43 18.09 5.79
N GLU A 532 -8.72 17.08 5.29
CA GLU A 532 -7.76 16.28 6.05
C GLU A 532 -6.59 17.11 6.58
N ILE A 533 -6.19 18.17 5.85
CA ILE A 533 -5.09 19.07 6.23
C ILE A 533 -5.28 19.61 7.67
N LYS A 534 -6.53 19.88 8.07
CA LYS A 534 -6.87 20.42 9.40
C LYS A 534 -6.61 19.43 10.54
N LYS A 535 -6.48 18.14 10.25
CA LYS A 535 -6.27 17.08 11.25
C LYS A 535 -4.82 16.99 11.74
N TYR A 536 -3.86 17.50 10.95
CA TYR A 536 -2.41 17.49 11.26
C TYR A 536 -2.01 18.54 12.32
N THR A 537 -2.62 18.42 13.49
CA THR A 537 -2.45 19.33 14.62
C THR A 537 -1.17 19.07 15.43
N GLY A 538 -0.64 17.85 15.36
CA GLY A 538 0.54 17.39 16.12
C GLY A 538 1.89 17.71 15.49
N VAL A 539 2.88 16.84 15.66
CA VAL A 539 4.28 17.11 15.28
C VAL A 539 4.52 17.05 13.77
N LEU A 540 3.80 16.19 13.04
CA LEU A 540 3.87 16.11 11.58
C LEU A 540 2.82 17.03 10.93
N LYS A 541 3.21 17.70 9.86
CA LYS A 541 2.43 18.67 9.08
C LYS A 541 2.27 18.20 7.63
N ALA A 542 1.07 18.30 7.08
CA ALA A 542 0.75 17.94 5.70
C ALA A 542 1.02 19.09 4.72
N ARG A 543 2.25 19.65 4.74
CA ARG A 543 2.63 20.77 3.86
C ARG A 543 2.62 20.39 2.37
N ASN A 544 2.94 19.14 2.07
CA ASN A 544 2.75 18.54 0.75
C ASN A 544 1.28 18.65 0.27
N PHE A 545 0.29 18.36 1.13
CA PHE A 545 -1.13 18.46 0.76
C PHE A 545 -1.56 19.92 0.57
N GLU A 546 -0.97 20.86 1.33
CA GLU A 546 -1.16 22.29 1.11
C GLU A 546 -0.66 22.70 -0.29
N GLU A 547 0.51 22.21 -0.72
CA GLU A 547 1.05 22.44 -2.06
C GLU A 547 0.19 21.82 -3.17
N PHE A 548 -0.30 20.59 -2.98
CA PHE A 548 -1.23 19.95 -3.93
C PHE A 548 -2.51 20.79 -4.09
N ARG A 549 -3.07 21.27 -2.98
CA ARG A 549 -4.27 22.11 -2.99
C ARG A 549 -4.03 23.44 -3.71
N GLU A 550 -2.88 24.09 -3.51
CA GLU A 550 -2.51 25.29 -4.26
C GLU A 550 -2.37 25.01 -5.77
N GLN A 551 -1.81 23.86 -6.14
CA GLN A 551 -1.74 23.47 -7.56
C GLN A 551 -3.14 23.21 -8.15
N ALA A 552 -4.06 22.62 -7.38
CA ALA A 552 -5.46 22.46 -7.76
C ALA A 552 -6.19 23.81 -7.94
N ARG A 553 -5.90 24.81 -7.09
CA ARG A 553 -6.38 26.20 -7.25
C ARG A 553 -5.90 26.83 -8.54
N LYS A 554 -4.59 26.71 -8.81
CA LYS A 554 -3.97 27.24 -10.03
C LYS A 554 -4.62 26.67 -11.29
N ASN A 555 -4.98 25.39 -11.27
CA ASN A 555 -5.63 24.70 -12.37
C ASN A 555 -7.18 24.70 -12.29
N ARG A 556 -7.77 25.48 -11.36
CA ARG A 556 -9.22 25.74 -11.26
C ARG A 556 -10.08 24.48 -11.10
N ILE A 557 -9.62 23.59 -10.21
CA ILE A 557 -10.28 22.31 -9.89
C ILE A 557 -10.42 22.06 -8.38
N GLU A 558 -10.06 23.02 -7.52
CA GLU A 558 -10.15 22.85 -6.05
C GLU A 558 -11.57 22.48 -5.61
N GLU A 559 -12.58 23.15 -6.16
CA GLU A 559 -14.00 22.91 -5.84
C GLU A 559 -14.50 21.50 -6.19
N GLN A 560 -13.78 20.76 -7.05
CA GLN A 560 -14.13 19.39 -7.46
C GLN A 560 -13.56 18.31 -6.53
N ASN A 561 -12.99 18.69 -5.37
CA ASN A 561 -12.29 17.75 -4.48
C ASN A 561 -13.13 16.53 -4.12
N GLU A 562 -14.38 16.72 -3.69
CA GLU A 562 -15.26 15.61 -3.30
C GLU A 562 -15.57 14.68 -4.48
N GLU A 563 -15.77 15.24 -5.67
CA GLU A 563 -16.06 14.47 -6.88
C GLU A 563 -14.84 13.65 -7.33
N PHE A 564 -13.62 14.22 -7.24
CA PHE A 564 -12.40 13.49 -7.54
C PHE A 564 -12.14 12.37 -6.53
N VAL A 565 -12.36 12.62 -5.24
CA VAL A 565 -12.28 11.58 -4.19
C VAL A 565 -13.28 10.46 -4.47
N ALA A 566 -14.52 10.80 -4.81
CA ALA A 566 -15.56 9.81 -5.13
C ALA A 566 -15.22 9.00 -6.39
N ALA A 567 -14.81 9.65 -7.48
CA ALA A 567 -14.52 8.98 -8.75
C ALA A 567 -13.27 8.10 -8.70
N SER A 568 -12.18 8.59 -8.10
CA SER A 568 -10.96 7.79 -7.89
C SER A 568 -11.19 6.68 -6.86
N GLY A 569 -11.93 6.97 -5.80
CA GLY A 569 -12.35 5.99 -4.80
C GLY A 569 -13.19 4.85 -5.37
N ALA A 570 -14.14 5.15 -6.27
CA ALA A 570 -14.93 4.11 -6.93
C ALA A 570 -14.06 3.18 -7.79
N LEU A 571 -13.13 3.73 -8.58
CA LEU A 571 -12.19 2.92 -9.36
C LEU A 571 -11.26 2.09 -8.47
N ASN A 572 -10.76 2.68 -7.37
CA ASN A 572 -10.00 1.98 -6.34
C ASN A 572 -10.77 0.75 -5.82
N GLN A 573 -12.05 0.90 -5.45
CA GLN A 573 -12.85 -0.22 -4.95
C GLN A 573 -13.11 -1.30 -6.00
N ILE A 574 -13.29 -0.93 -7.27
CA ILE A 574 -13.38 -1.90 -8.38
C ILE A 574 -12.07 -2.70 -8.46
N MET A 575 -10.91 -2.05 -8.40
CA MET A 575 -9.61 -2.71 -8.49
C MET A 575 -9.33 -3.62 -7.30
N TYR A 576 -9.61 -3.18 -6.06
CA TYR A 576 -9.45 -4.01 -4.86
C TYR A 576 -10.36 -5.24 -4.90
N LYS A 577 -11.65 -5.06 -5.21
CA LYS A 577 -12.59 -6.17 -5.34
C LYS A 577 -12.13 -7.17 -6.40
N TYR A 578 -11.72 -6.67 -7.56
CA TYR A 578 -11.26 -7.49 -8.68
C TYR A 578 -10.03 -8.35 -8.32
N GLU A 579 -9.07 -7.75 -7.62
CA GLU A 579 -7.83 -8.40 -7.19
C GLU A 579 -8.07 -9.37 -6.02
N ILE A 580 -8.74 -8.94 -4.95
CA ILE A 580 -9.03 -9.77 -3.76
C ILE A 580 -9.79 -11.03 -4.14
N GLU A 581 -10.84 -10.90 -4.96
CA GLU A 581 -11.64 -12.05 -5.35
C GLU A 581 -10.83 -13.08 -6.16
N SER A 582 -9.79 -12.66 -6.89
CA SER A 582 -8.92 -13.59 -7.60
C SER A 582 -8.14 -14.51 -6.66
N PHE A 583 -7.72 -14.00 -5.51
CA PHE A 583 -7.05 -14.80 -4.47
C PHE A 583 -8.04 -15.69 -3.74
N LEU A 584 -9.23 -15.19 -3.43
CA LEU A 584 -10.29 -16.02 -2.85
C LEU A 584 -10.72 -17.13 -3.80
N ARG A 585 -10.67 -16.90 -5.12
CA ARG A 585 -10.89 -17.93 -6.15
C ARG A 585 -9.76 -18.96 -6.27
N THR A 586 -8.59 -18.70 -5.70
CA THR A 586 -7.37 -19.54 -5.76
C THR A 586 -7.34 -20.52 -4.58
N PRO A 587 -7.68 -21.81 -4.76
CA PRO A 587 -7.75 -22.77 -3.66
C PRO A 587 -6.46 -22.95 -2.88
N SER A 588 -5.29 -22.78 -3.49
CA SER A 588 -3.98 -22.94 -2.84
C SER A 588 -3.42 -21.65 -2.21
N CYS A 589 -4.14 -20.52 -2.28
CA CYS A 589 -3.69 -19.26 -1.67
C CYS A 589 -3.91 -19.25 -0.14
N ALA A 590 -2.88 -18.94 0.65
CA ALA A 590 -2.98 -18.90 2.11
C ALA A 590 -3.51 -17.56 2.65
N GLY A 591 -3.47 -16.51 1.85
CA GLY A 591 -3.88 -15.18 2.28
C GLY A 591 -3.31 -14.08 1.40
N ILE A 592 -3.64 -12.85 1.78
CA ILE A 592 -3.20 -11.61 1.15
C ILE A 592 -2.74 -10.63 2.22
N GLN A 593 -1.83 -9.75 1.84
CA GLN A 593 -1.49 -8.56 2.61
C GLN A 593 -1.73 -7.36 1.72
N LEU A 594 -2.70 -6.53 2.08
CA LEU A 594 -2.94 -5.24 1.42
C LEU A 594 -1.74 -4.33 1.72
N LEU A 595 -1.28 -3.51 0.78
CA LEU A 595 -0.31 -2.45 1.11
C LEU A 595 -0.95 -1.49 2.12
N SER A 596 -2.23 -1.19 1.94
CA SER A 596 -3.03 -0.72 3.06
C SER A 596 -4.52 -0.63 2.77
N MET A 597 -5.29 -0.39 3.82
CA MET A 597 -6.64 0.19 3.78
C MET A 597 -6.67 1.69 4.11
N GLN A 598 -5.64 2.18 4.82
CA GLN A 598 -5.44 3.59 5.13
C GLN A 598 -4.40 4.23 4.20
N ASP A 599 -4.38 5.55 4.08
CA ASP A 599 -3.30 6.20 3.34
C ASP A 599 -1.93 5.96 3.97
N TYR A 600 -0.93 5.86 3.11
CA TYR A 600 0.47 5.74 3.50
C TYR A 600 1.23 7.02 3.14
N GLN A 601 1.72 7.66 4.20
CA GLN A 601 2.30 8.99 4.20
C GLN A 601 3.80 9.04 3.86
N GLY A 602 4.42 7.90 3.54
CA GLY A 602 5.83 7.79 3.18
C GLY A 602 6.05 7.49 1.70
N GLN A 603 7.31 7.44 1.24
CA GLN A 603 7.71 6.99 -0.12
C GLN A 603 6.89 7.64 -1.26
N GLY A 604 6.89 8.97 -1.34
CA GLY A 604 6.16 9.68 -2.40
C GLY A 604 4.64 9.63 -2.24
N GLU A 605 4.17 9.51 -0.98
CA GLU A 605 2.77 9.48 -0.57
C GLU A 605 1.87 8.50 -1.35
N ALA A 606 1.74 7.25 -0.86
CA ALA A 606 0.76 6.32 -1.39
C ALA A 606 -0.63 6.61 -0.82
N LEU A 607 -1.37 7.50 -1.46
CA LEU A 607 -2.76 7.81 -1.10
C LEU A 607 -3.72 6.73 -1.62
N ILE A 608 -3.53 5.49 -1.21
CA ILE A 608 -4.25 4.31 -1.71
C ILE A 608 -5.48 3.94 -0.86
N GLY A 609 -5.62 4.57 0.31
CA GLY A 609 -6.59 4.19 1.32
C GLY A 609 -7.98 4.72 1.01
N TRP A 610 -9.00 3.89 1.28
CA TRP A 610 -10.37 4.38 1.46
C TRP A 610 -10.59 4.98 2.86
N LEU A 611 -9.64 4.76 3.76
CA LEU A 611 -9.48 5.51 5.00
C LEU A 611 -8.30 6.49 4.86
N ASP A 612 -8.37 7.62 5.55
CA ASP A 612 -7.20 8.48 5.71
C ASP A 612 -6.22 7.93 6.75
N VAL A 613 -5.06 8.58 6.91
CA VAL A 613 -3.98 8.12 7.81
C VAL A 613 -4.41 8.03 9.30
N PHE A 614 -5.51 8.68 9.68
CA PHE A 614 -6.07 8.62 11.04
C PHE A 614 -7.15 7.52 11.19
N TYR A 615 -7.32 6.67 10.17
CA TYR A 615 -8.35 5.65 10.05
C TYR A 615 -9.79 6.19 9.95
N ASP A 616 -9.98 7.46 9.59
CA ASP A 616 -11.31 8.00 9.33
C ASP A 616 -11.75 7.71 7.88
N SER A 617 -13.05 7.49 7.68
CA SER A 617 -13.57 7.15 6.36
C SER A 617 -13.49 8.32 5.39
N LYS A 618 -12.97 8.05 4.18
CA LYS A 618 -13.09 8.96 3.05
C LYS A 618 -14.47 8.92 2.38
N GLY A 619 -15.41 8.11 2.86
CA GLY A 619 -16.75 8.00 2.28
C GLY A 619 -16.79 7.17 0.99
N ILE A 620 -15.77 6.35 0.75
CA ILE A 620 -15.60 5.55 -0.48
C ILE A 620 -16.30 4.20 -0.37
N THR A 621 -16.14 3.50 0.76
CA THR A 621 -16.77 2.20 1.01
C THR A 621 -17.05 2.03 2.51
N THR A 622 -18.15 1.35 2.82
CA THR A 622 -18.49 0.95 4.19
C THR A 622 -17.89 -0.42 4.53
N PRO A 623 -17.68 -0.74 5.82
CA PRO A 623 -17.26 -2.07 6.24
C PRO A 623 -18.16 -3.19 5.67
N GLU A 624 -19.48 -2.99 5.67
CA GLU A 624 -20.46 -3.96 5.15
C GLU A 624 -20.28 -4.23 3.65
N GLN A 625 -20.05 -3.18 2.86
CA GLN A 625 -19.83 -3.30 1.41
C GLN A 625 -18.51 -3.99 1.10
N PHE A 626 -17.46 -3.69 1.86
CA PHE A 626 -16.15 -4.30 1.67
C PHE A 626 -16.15 -5.79 2.05
N ARG A 627 -16.76 -6.16 3.18
CA ARG A 627 -16.89 -7.57 3.61
C ARG A 627 -17.60 -8.46 2.60
N ALA A 628 -18.45 -7.91 1.73
CA ALA A 628 -19.10 -8.67 0.65
C ALA A 628 -18.10 -9.41 -0.27
N HIS A 629 -16.86 -8.94 -0.36
CA HIS A 629 -15.78 -9.57 -1.13
C HIS A 629 -14.50 -9.83 -0.32
N HIS A 630 -14.53 -9.60 0.99
CA HIS A 630 -13.36 -9.72 1.87
C HIS A 630 -13.77 -10.13 3.30
N ASP A 631 -14.16 -11.39 3.49
CA ASP A 631 -14.58 -11.96 4.77
C ASP A 631 -14.24 -13.48 4.81
N THR A 632 -14.63 -14.15 5.88
CA THR A 632 -14.51 -15.60 6.09
C THR A 632 -15.29 -16.43 5.08
N THR A 633 -16.44 -15.95 4.58
CA THR A 633 -17.27 -16.67 3.61
C THR A 633 -17.73 -15.73 2.51
N VAL A 634 -17.24 -15.95 1.29
CA VAL A 634 -17.46 -15.05 0.16
C VAL A 634 -17.97 -15.83 -1.05
N PRO A 635 -19.20 -15.57 -1.52
CA PRO A 635 -19.65 -16.01 -2.83
C PRO A 635 -18.89 -15.27 -3.92
N LEU A 636 -18.44 -16.00 -4.93
CA LEU A 636 -17.59 -15.52 -6.02
C LEU A 636 -18.26 -15.86 -7.35
N LEU A 637 -17.98 -15.06 -8.37
CA LEU A 637 -18.47 -15.28 -9.72
C LEU A 637 -17.30 -15.35 -10.69
N ARG A 638 -17.27 -16.38 -11.55
CA ARG A 638 -16.38 -16.51 -12.70
C ARG A 638 -17.16 -16.19 -13.95
N MET A 639 -16.89 -15.02 -14.52
CA MET A 639 -17.60 -14.46 -15.66
C MET A 639 -16.58 -14.06 -16.73
N PRO A 640 -16.78 -14.45 -18.00
CA PRO A 640 -15.80 -14.22 -19.07
C PRO A 640 -15.72 -12.76 -19.52
N LYS A 641 -16.79 -11.98 -19.32
CA LYS A 641 -16.88 -10.57 -19.73
C LYS A 641 -17.95 -9.80 -18.96
N TYR A 642 -17.77 -8.49 -18.83
CA TYR A 642 -18.75 -7.58 -18.19
C TYR A 642 -19.77 -6.97 -19.17
N VAL A 643 -19.45 -6.91 -20.46
CA VAL A 643 -20.32 -6.37 -21.51
C VAL A 643 -20.88 -7.49 -22.37
N TRP A 644 -22.19 -7.51 -22.55
CA TRP A 644 -22.96 -8.53 -23.26
C TRP A 644 -23.83 -7.89 -24.33
N GLU A 645 -24.10 -8.63 -25.41
CA GLU A 645 -25.20 -8.31 -26.32
C GLU A 645 -26.47 -9.08 -25.90
N ASN A 646 -27.65 -8.53 -26.19
CA ASN A 646 -28.92 -9.17 -25.83
C ASN A 646 -29.23 -10.46 -26.61
N ASN A 647 -28.51 -10.74 -27.69
CA ASN A 647 -28.69 -11.91 -28.54
C ASN A 647 -27.75 -13.08 -28.17
N GLU A 648 -26.98 -12.95 -27.09
CA GLU A 648 -26.17 -14.03 -26.53
C GLU A 648 -26.62 -14.35 -25.09
N PRO A 649 -26.48 -15.61 -24.65
CA PRO A 649 -26.82 -15.98 -23.29
C PRO A 649 -25.78 -15.45 -22.29
N PHE A 650 -26.26 -14.92 -21.17
CA PHE A 650 -25.40 -14.66 -20.02
C PHE A 650 -24.91 -15.98 -19.43
N THR A 651 -23.59 -16.14 -19.33
CA THR A 651 -22.95 -17.35 -18.77
C THR A 651 -21.92 -17.01 -17.70
N ALA A 652 -21.98 -17.73 -16.57
CA ALA A 652 -21.02 -17.60 -15.47
C ALA A 652 -21.00 -18.85 -14.59
N GLU A 653 -19.96 -19.01 -13.77
CA GLU A 653 -19.86 -20.06 -12.74
C GLU A 653 -19.79 -19.42 -11.35
N MET A 654 -20.61 -19.93 -10.43
CA MET A 654 -20.56 -19.51 -9.02
C MET A 654 -19.52 -20.35 -8.29
N GLN A 655 -18.73 -19.71 -7.42
CA GLN A 655 -17.74 -20.33 -6.55
C GLN A 655 -17.98 -19.85 -5.11
N LEU A 656 -17.61 -20.63 -4.10
CA LEU A 656 -17.68 -20.22 -2.70
C LEU A 656 -16.32 -20.42 -2.02
N ALA A 657 -15.73 -19.32 -1.53
CA ALA A 657 -14.61 -19.37 -0.61
C ALA A 657 -15.14 -19.40 0.83
N HIS A 658 -14.75 -20.39 1.63
CA HIS A 658 -15.23 -20.54 3.01
C HIS A 658 -14.10 -20.94 3.97
N TYR A 659 -13.83 -20.04 4.93
CA TYR A 659 -12.82 -20.10 5.99
C TYR A 659 -13.45 -19.73 7.35
N GLY A 660 -14.71 -20.15 7.57
CA GLY A 660 -15.37 -20.00 8.85
C GLY A 660 -14.89 -21.03 9.87
N THR A 661 -15.53 -21.08 11.05
CA THR A 661 -15.13 -21.97 12.13
C THR A 661 -15.61 -23.41 11.97
N GLU A 662 -16.61 -23.65 11.14
CA GLU A 662 -17.30 -24.94 10.97
C GLU A 662 -17.74 -25.11 9.51
N ASP A 663 -17.88 -26.36 9.06
CA ASP A 663 -18.39 -26.65 7.71
C ASP A 663 -19.79 -26.07 7.50
N LEU A 664 -20.09 -25.62 6.28
CA LEU A 664 -21.43 -25.17 5.92
C LEU A 664 -22.21 -26.26 5.19
N GLN A 665 -23.52 -26.33 5.41
CA GLN A 665 -24.45 -27.18 4.66
C GLN A 665 -25.50 -26.29 4.00
N GLU A 666 -25.24 -25.83 2.78
CA GLU A 666 -26.00 -24.72 2.17
C GLU A 666 -25.98 -24.80 0.63
N GLY A 667 -27.04 -24.31 -0.01
CA GLY A 667 -27.08 -24.07 -1.45
C GLY A 667 -26.83 -22.59 -1.78
N LEU A 668 -26.40 -22.31 -3.01
CA LEU A 668 -26.25 -20.95 -3.53
C LEU A 668 -27.54 -20.50 -4.22
N TYR A 669 -27.78 -19.20 -4.28
CA TYR A 669 -28.75 -18.58 -5.18
C TYR A 669 -28.06 -17.55 -6.06
N TRP A 670 -28.68 -17.25 -7.20
CA TRP A 670 -28.33 -16.10 -8.01
C TRP A 670 -29.57 -15.33 -8.47
N LYS A 671 -29.42 -14.02 -8.66
CA LYS A 671 -30.44 -13.12 -9.23
C LYS A 671 -29.77 -12.15 -10.19
N ILE A 672 -30.45 -11.84 -11.29
CA ILE A 672 -30.10 -10.72 -12.18
C ILE A 672 -31.20 -9.69 -12.03
N LYS A 673 -30.84 -8.45 -11.72
CA LYS A 673 -31.77 -7.33 -11.50
C LYS A 673 -31.45 -6.18 -12.43
N ASP A 674 -32.48 -5.45 -12.86
CA ASP A 674 -32.31 -4.16 -13.53
C ASP A 674 -32.01 -3.02 -12.53
N GLU A 675 -31.79 -1.80 -13.02
CA GLU A 675 -31.50 -0.63 -12.17
C GLU A 675 -32.65 -0.25 -11.23
N ASN A 676 -33.89 -0.63 -11.56
CA ASN A 676 -35.06 -0.45 -10.71
C ASN A 676 -35.23 -1.60 -9.70
N SER A 677 -34.23 -2.49 -9.60
CA SER A 677 -34.26 -3.70 -8.77
C SER A 677 -35.33 -4.73 -9.15
N ASN A 678 -35.91 -4.63 -10.35
CA ASN A 678 -36.83 -5.65 -10.87
C ASN A 678 -36.05 -6.90 -11.23
N LEU A 679 -36.66 -8.06 -11.01
CA LEU A 679 -36.04 -9.34 -11.31
C LEU A 679 -36.08 -9.64 -12.81
N VAL A 680 -34.91 -9.79 -13.44
CA VAL A 680 -34.77 -10.26 -14.83
C VAL A 680 -34.75 -11.78 -14.86
N ALA A 681 -33.93 -12.40 -14.01
CA ALA A 681 -33.82 -13.85 -13.90
C ALA A 681 -33.29 -14.27 -12.53
N SER A 682 -33.50 -15.53 -12.15
CA SER A 682 -32.94 -16.11 -10.93
C SER A 682 -32.80 -17.62 -11.00
N GLY A 683 -32.01 -18.17 -10.09
CA GLY A 683 -31.89 -19.60 -9.89
C GLY A 683 -31.29 -19.94 -8.54
N LYS A 684 -31.25 -21.24 -8.24
CA LYS A 684 -30.71 -21.79 -6.98
C LYS A 684 -30.08 -23.15 -7.22
N THR A 685 -29.11 -23.51 -6.37
CA THR A 685 -28.48 -24.83 -6.39
C THR A 685 -28.99 -25.69 -5.23
N ALA A 686 -28.79 -27.01 -5.31
CA ALA A 686 -29.08 -27.89 -4.19
C ALA A 686 -28.12 -27.61 -3.02
N SER A 687 -28.59 -27.84 -1.79
CA SER A 687 -27.73 -27.76 -0.60
C SER A 687 -26.60 -28.79 -0.69
N ARG A 688 -25.38 -28.38 -0.34
CA ARG A 688 -24.22 -29.27 -0.24
C ARG A 688 -23.33 -28.88 0.93
N ARG A 689 -22.43 -29.80 1.31
CA ARG A 689 -21.39 -29.52 2.31
C ARG A 689 -20.26 -28.68 1.69
N TRP A 690 -19.82 -27.67 2.42
CA TRP A 690 -18.66 -26.81 2.13
C TRP A 690 -17.67 -26.94 3.29
N PRO A 691 -16.58 -27.69 3.12
CA PRO A 691 -15.57 -27.84 4.16
C PRO A 691 -14.89 -26.52 4.50
N VAL A 692 -14.50 -26.32 5.76
CA VAL A 692 -13.63 -25.20 6.14
C VAL A 692 -12.33 -25.23 5.34
N GLY A 693 -11.95 -24.09 4.76
CA GLY A 693 -10.77 -23.94 3.90
C GLY A 693 -11.02 -24.12 2.41
N THR A 694 -12.28 -24.31 1.99
CA THR A 694 -12.61 -24.56 0.59
C THR A 694 -12.67 -23.27 -0.25
N SER A 695 -12.40 -23.43 -1.55
CA SER A 695 -12.74 -22.47 -2.60
C SER A 695 -13.20 -23.22 -3.84
N GLU A 696 -14.44 -23.73 -3.82
CA GLU A 696 -14.93 -24.67 -4.82
C GLU A 696 -16.07 -24.10 -5.67
N LEU A 697 -16.18 -24.57 -6.92
CA LEU A 697 -17.31 -24.28 -7.80
C LEU A 697 -18.62 -24.83 -7.22
N GLY A 698 -19.67 -24.01 -7.22
CA GLY A 698 -20.98 -24.30 -6.63
C GLY A 698 -22.14 -24.42 -7.61
N GLY A 699 -21.97 -24.02 -8.87
CA GLY A 699 -23.00 -24.13 -9.90
C GLY A 699 -22.73 -23.22 -11.10
N LYS A 700 -23.55 -23.34 -12.14
CA LYS A 700 -23.47 -22.51 -13.35
C LYS A 700 -24.72 -21.64 -13.49
N ILE A 701 -24.54 -20.47 -14.09
CA ILE A 701 -25.61 -19.57 -14.51
C ILE A 701 -25.66 -19.62 -16.03
N ASN A 702 -26.85 -19.83 -16.58
CA ASN A 702 -27.15 -19.68 -17.99
C ASN A 702 -28.52 -19.00 -18.10
N CYS A 703 -28.56 -17.80 -18.67
CA CYS A 703 -29.76 -16.98 -18.75
C CYS A 703 -29.88 -16.33 -20.13
N ASP A 704 -31.09 -16.33 -20.68
CA ASP A 704 -31.40 -15.57 -21.89
C ASP A 704 -31.49 -14.06 -21.58
N LEU A 705 -30.92 -13.25 -22.46
CA LEU A 705 -30.95 -11.78 -22.39
C LEU A 705 -31.86 -11.15 -23.45
N SER A 706 -32.54 -11.96 -24.27
CA SER A 706 -33.33 -11.50 -25.43
C SER A 706 -34.45 -10.52 -25.10
N SER A 707 -34.95 -10.52 -23.85
CA SER A 707 -35.96 -9.57 -23.37
C SER A 707 -35.44 -8.14 -23.19
N ILE A 708 -34.12 -7.95 -23.12
CA ILE A 708 -33.47 -6.65 -22.98
C ILE A 708 -33.43 -5.97 -24.36
N SER A 709 -34.29 -4.98 -24.57
CA SER A 709 -34.45 -4.28 -25.86
C SER A 709 -33.81 -2.90 -25.90
N ALA A 710 -33.38 -2.36 -24.75
CA ALA A 710 -32.64 -1.11 -24.63
C ALA A 710 -31.32 -1.35 -23.88
N ALA A 711 -30.34 -0.47 -24.06
CA ALA A 711 -29.09 -0.53 -23.31
C ALA A 711 -29.38 -0.42 -21.82
N GLN A 712 -28.92 -1.39 -21.01
CA GLN A 712 -29.17 -1.41 -19.56
C GLN A 712 -27.95 -1.90 -18.78
N LYS A 713 -27.74 -1.31 -17.59
CA LYS A 713 -26.90 -1.87 -16.54
C LYS A 713 -27.74 -2.86 -15.72
N LEU A 714 -27.21 -4.06 -15.51
CA LEU A 714 -27.83 -5.08 -14.66
C LEU A 714 -26.90 -5.42 -13.49
N THR A 715 -27.47 -5.84 -12.37
CA THR A 715 -26.71 -6.37 -11.23
C THR A 715 -26.88 -7.88 -11.13
N VAL A 716 -25.78 -8.61 -11.17
CA VAL A 716 -25.69 -10.03 -10.86
C VAL A 716 -25.41 -10.18 -9.37
N GLU A 717 -26.31 -10.84 -8.65
CA GLU A 717 -26.25 -11.10 -7.21
C GLU A 717 -26.07 -12.60 -6.98
N VAL A 718 -25.08 -13.00 -6.19
CA VAL A 718 -24.87 -14.40 -5.75
C VAL A 718 -24.81 -14.44 -4.24
N GLY A 719 -25.52 -15.37 -3.62
CA GLY A 719 -25.53 -15.50 -2.16
C GLY A 719 -25.88 -16.90 -1.66
N LEU A 720 -25.85 -17.05 -0.33
CA LEU A 720 -26.26 -18.28 0.36
C LEU A 720 -27.77 -18.27 0.65
N GLN A 721 -28.44 -19.41 0.50
CA GLN A 721 -29.92 -19.47 0.60
C GLN A 721 -30.48 -19.15 2.00
N GLY A 722 -29.79 -19.55 3.07
CA GLY A 722 -30.22 -19.38 4.46
C GLY A 722 -29.43 -18.35 5.26
N ARG A 723 -28.54 -17.58 4.62
CA ARG A 723 -27.67 -16.59 5.30
C ARG A 723 -27.66 -15.26 4.57
N SER A 724 -27.49 -14.17 5.31
CA SER A 724 -27.33 -12.82 4.78
C SER A 724 -25.91 -12.56 4.24
N ILE A 725 -25.37 -13.52 3.47
CA ILE A 725 -24.06 -13.45 2.83
C ILE A 725 -24.29 -13.39 1.32
N VAL A 726 -23.85 -12.30 0.71
CA VAL A 726 -24.14 -11.96 -0.68
C VAL A 726 -23.02 -11.13 -1.29
N ASN A 727 -22.75 -11.36 -2.57
CA ASN A 727 -21.82 -10.59 -3.37
C ASN A 727 -22.45 -10.20 -4.71
N ARG A 728 -21.99 -9.10 -5.31
CA ARG A 728 -22.62 -8.46 -6.48
C ARG A 728 -21.60 -7.99 -7.51
N TRP A 729 -22.02 -8.01 -8.77
CA TRP A 729 -21.26 -7.52 -9.92
C TRP A 729 -22.21 -6.78 -10.86
N ASN A 730 -21.76 -5.66 -11.42
CA ASN A 730 -22.48 -4.96 -12.49
C ASN A 730 -22.13 -5.59 -13.84
N ILE A 731 -23.10 -5.72 -14.73
CA ILE A 731 -22.89 -6.07 -16.14
C ILE A 731 -23.66 -5.10 -17.02
N TRP A 732 -23.26 -4.96 -18.27
CA TRP A 732 -23.94 -4.11 -19.25
C TRP A 732 -24.43 -4.96 -20.40
N VAL A 733 -25.71 -4.81 -20.72
CA VAL A 733 -26.36 -5.50 -21.82
C VAL A 733 -26.77 -4.47 -22.86
N TYR A 734 -26.24 -4.61 -24.07
CA TYR A 734 -26.56 -3.73 -25.19
C TYR A 734 -27.35 -4.46 -26.27
N PRO A 735 -28.30 -3.78 -26.95
CA PRO A 735 -28.95 -4.35 -28.12
C PRO A 735 -27.93 -4.72 -29.20
N SER A 736 -28.08 -5.91 -29.77
CA SER A 736 -27.28 -6.33 -30.92
C SER A 736 -27.53 -5.42 -32.12
N ALA A 737 -26.55 -5.27 -33.00
CA ALA A 737 -26.64 -4.42 -34.20
C ALA A 737 -27.81 -4.81 -35.15
N LYS A 738 -28.30 -6.05 -35.08
CA LYS A 738 -29.47 -6.53 -35.85
C LYS A 738 -30.82 -6.19 -35.20
N SER A 739 -30.82 -6.00 -33.88
CA SER A 739 -32.02 -5.69 -33.08
C SER A 739 -32.18 -4.20 -32.77
N SER A 740 -31.09 -3.42 -32.80
CA SER A 740 -31.20 -1.98 -32.93
C SER A 740 -31.93 -1.68 -34.24
N GLY A 741 -32.96 -0.83 -34.21
CA GLY A 741 -33.58 -0.31 -35.44
C GLY A 741 -32.54 0.35 -36.36
N LYS A 742 -32.99 0.92 -37.50
CA LYS A 742 -32.08 1.60 -38.44
C LYS A 742 -31.04 2.44 -37.68
N PRO A 743 -29.73 2.35 -38.00
CA PRO A 743 -28.73 3.20 -37.38
C PRO A 743 -29.22 4.64 -37.43
N VAL A 744 -29.05 5.39 -36.34
CA VAL A 744 -29.33 6.83 -36.35
C VAL A 744 -28.38 7.43 -37.37
N VAL A 745 -28.87 7.62 -38.58
CA VAL A 745 -28.19 8.45 -39.57
C VAL A 745 -28.41 9.86 -39.07
N ALA A 746 -27.46 10.36 -38.31
CA ALA A 746 -27.41 11.78 -38.00
C ALA A 746 -27.05 12.52 -39.30
N GLU A 747 -28.05 12.67 -40.19
CA GLU A 747 -27.89 13.40 -41.45
C GLU A 747 -27.43 14.86 -41.20
N ASP A 748 -27.59 15.35 -39.96
CA ASP A 748 -27.26 16.69 -39.48
C ASP A 748 -25.93 16.80 -38.69
N VAL A 749 -25.19 15.70 -38.47
CA VAL A 749 -23.91 15.71 -37.73
C VAL A 749 -22.75 15.24 -38.61
N TYR A 750 -21.74 16.09 -38.77
CA TYR A 750 -20.50 15.73 -39.46
C TYR A 750 -19.55 15.00 -38.51
N VAL A 751 -19.29 13.71 -38.75
CA VAL A 751 -18.36 12.90 -37.97
C VAL A 751 -16.99 12.88 -38.65
N THR A 752 -15.95 13.26 -37.91
CA THR A 752 -14.57 13.27 -38.41
C THR A 752 -13.60 12.89 -37.29
N ASP A 753 -12.39 12.47 -37.66
CA ASP A 753 -11.29 12.17 -36.73
C ASP A 753 -10.14 13.18 -36.83
N ARG A 754 -10.38 14.32 -37.49
CA ARG A 754 -9.38 15.37 -37.74
C ARG A 754 -10.01 16.77 -37.77
N MET A 755 -9.28 17.77 -37.29
CA MET A 755 -9.62 19.19 -37.48
C MET A 755 -9.01 19.73 -38.79
N ASP A 756 -9.42 19.16 -39.91
CA ASP A 756 -8.98 19.58 -41.24
C ASP A 756 -9.82 20.75 -41.81
N ALA A 757 -9.48 21.20 -43.02
CA ALA A 757 -10.16 22.32 -43.67
C ALA A 757 -11.67 22.08 -43.87
N GLU A 758 -12.11 20.83 -44.06
CA GLU A 758 -13.55 20.53 -44.19
C GLU A 758 -14.24 20.63 -42.83
N CYS A 759 -13.65 20.10 -41.75
CA CYS A 759 -14.13 20.27 -40.39
C CYS A 759 -14.33 21.76 -40.04
N LEU A 760 -13.34 22.60 -40.33
CA LEU A 760 -13.42 24.05 -40.07
C LEU A 760 -14.54 24.71 -40.88
N LYS A 761 -14.63 24.41 -42.17
CA LYS A 761 -15.67 24.94 -43.07
C LYS A 761 -17.08 24.57 -42.60
N ARG A 762 -17.27 23.38 -42.02
CA ARG A 762 -18.54 22.92 -41.43
C ARG A 762 -18.90 23.73 -40.20
N LEU A 763 -17.94 23.93 -39.29
CA LEU A 763 -18.13 24.76 -38.09
C LEU A 763 -18.45 26.22 -38.44
N GLU A 764 -17.76 26.81 -39.42
CA GLU A 764 -18.02 28.17 -39.90
C GLU A 764 -19.44 28.36 -40.46
N LYS A 765 -20.00 27.32 -41.09
CA LYS A 765 -21.39 27.31 -41.59
C LYS A 765 -22.45 27.16 -40.50
N GLY A 766 -22.05 26.87 -39.27
CA GLY A 766 -22.98 26.63 -38.17
C GLY A 766 -23.40 25.17 -38.01
N GLU A 767 -22.71 24.23 -38.65
CA GLU A 767 -23.03 22.80 -38.58
C GLU A 767 -22.51 22.17 -37.27
N LYS A 768 -23.04 20.97 -36.95
CA LYS A 768 -22.66 20.18 -35.78
C LYS A 768 -21.54 19.21 -36.16
N VAL A 769 -20.47 19.15 -35.37
CA VAL A 769 -19.31 18.28 -35.63
C VAL A 769 -19.04 17.37 -34.44
N LEU A 770 -18.96 16.06 -34.71
CA LEU A 770 -18.41 15.07 -33.78
C LEU A 770 -16.95 14.80 -34.17
N LEU A 771 -16.02 15.17 -33.30
CA LEU A 771 -14.60 14.91 -33.47
C LEU A 771 -14.16 13.69 -32.64
N GLN A 772 -13.82 12.60 -33.32
CA GLN A 772 -13.23 11.40 -32.73
C GLN A 772 -11.72 11.62 -32.51
N ALA A 773 -11.35 12.02 -31.31
CA ALA A 773 -10.07 12.60 -30.97
C ALA A 773 -9.06 11.63 -30.30
N SER A 774 -9.32 10.32 -30.28
CA SER A 774 -8.40 9.33 -29.68
C SER A 774 -7.00 9.30 -30.32
N ALA A 775 -6.88 9.78 -31.56
CA ALA A 775 -5.61 9.90 -32.28
C ALA A 775 -5.05 11.34 -32.34
N LEU A 776 -5.66 12.29 -31.61
CA LEU A 776 -5.28 13.71 -31.63
C LEU A 776 -4.51 14.12 -30.37
N GLY A 777 -3.87 15.28 -30.46
CA GLY A 777 -3.10 15.91 -29.40
C GLY A 777 -1.61 15.55 -29.42
N THR A 778 -0.84 16.34 -28.68
CA THR A 778 0.60 16.14 -28.44
C THR A 778 0.83 15.92 -26.95
N GLU A 779 2.05 15.61 -26.54
CA GLU A 779 2.42 15.49 -25.11
C GLU A 779 2.22 16.81 -24.34
N GLU A 780 2.22 17.95 -25.04
CA GLU A 780 1.96 19.27 -24.44
C GLU A 780 0.47 19.59 -24.30
N THR A 781 -0.41 18.87 -24.99
CA THR A 781 -1.85 19.21 -25.06
C THR A 781 -2.76 18.11 -24.52
N CYS A 782 -2.25 16.89 -24.34
CA CYS A 782 -3.03 15.78 -23.82
C CYS A 782 -2.18 14.70 -23.13
N ASP A 783 -2.87 13.85 -22.38
CA ASP A 783 -2.36 12.59 -21.87
C ASP A 783 -3.03 11.40 -22.56
N LYS A 784 -2.28 10.30 -22.72
CA LYS A 784 -2.88 8.98 -22.92
C LYS A 784 -3.45 8.51 -21.58
N ILE A 785 -4.70 8.02 -21.60
CA ILE A 785 -5.38 7.56 -20.38
C ILE A 785 -5.61 6.06 -20.40
N SER A 786 -5.78 5.48 -19.21
CA SER A 786 -6.03 4.05 -19.03
C SER A 786 -7.15 3.83 -18.02
N PHE A 787 -7.94 2.77 -18.22
CA PHE A 787 -8.93 2.33 -17.24
C PHE A 787 -8.27 1.88 -15.95
N TYR A 788 -7.09 1.26 -16.05
CA TYR A 788 -6.30 0.88 -14.89
C TYR A 788 -5.53 2.11 -14.41
N PRO A 789 -5.69 2.53 -13.14
CA PRO A 789 -5.05 3.73 -12.65
C PRO A 789 -3.52 3.56 -12.65
N LEU A 790 -2.81 4.68 -12.45
CA LEU A 790 -1.39 4.61 -12.11
C LEU A 790 -1.17 3.79 -10.84
N TYR A 791 0.01 3.21 -10.72
CA TYR A 791 0.41 2.39 -9.57
C TYR A 791 1.08 3.27 -8.51
N TRP A 792 0.55 3.23 -7.29
CA TRP A 792 1.10 3.85 -6.08
C TRP A 792 1.26 5.37 -6.11
N SER A 793 2.23 5.90 -6.87
CA SER A 793 2.56 7.33 -6.95
C SER A 793 3.42 7.63 -8.18
N LEU A 794 3.17 8.77 -8.83
CA LEU A 794 4.00 9.25 -9.94
C LEU A 794 5.38 9.74 -9.50
N THR A 795 5.51 10.24 -8.27
CA THR A 795 6.79 10.76 -7.78
C THR A 795 7.73 9.62 -7.39
N PHE A 796 7.19 8.56 -6.78
CA PHE A 796 7.99 7.40 -6.38
C PHE A 796 8.26 6.43 -7.54
N PHE A 797 7.28 6.23 -8.42
CA PHE A 797 7.40 5.43 -9.64
C PHE A 797 7.16 6.31 -10.88
N PRO A 798 8.15 7.10 -11.32
CA PRO A 798 8.02 7.90 -12.53
C PRO A 798 8.01 7.02 -13.79
N GLY A 799 7.48 7.55 -14.89
CA GLY A 799 7.58 6.92 -16.21
C GLY A 799 6.62 5.74 -16.46
N GLN A 800 5.55 5.60 -15.68
CA GLN A 800 4.56 4.52 -15.83
C GLN A 800 3.72 4.61 -17.11
N GLY A 801 3.74 5.75 -17.81
CA GLY A 801 2.89 6.01 -18.97
C GLY A 801 1.40 6.12 -18.63
N LYS A 802 1.06 6.28 -17.35
CA LYS A 802 -0.29 6.46 -16.82
C LYS A 802 -0.26 7.57 -15.79
N ASN A 803 -1.11 8.58 -15.97
CA ASN A 803 -1.15 9.72 -15.05
C ASN A 803 -2.52 9.91 -14.39
N THR A 804 -3.52 9.10 -14.74
CA THR A 804 -4.89 9.24 -14.24
C THR A 804 -5.24 8.19 -13.20
N ILE A 805 -6.10 8.57 -12.25
CA ILE A 805 -6.50 7.72 -11.11
C ILE A 805 -8.00 7.45 -11.04
N GLY A 806 -8.78 7.97 -12.00
CA GLY A 806 -10.23 7.82 -12.06
C GLY A 806 -10.82 8.65 -13.19
N MET A 807 -12.16 8.71 -13.27
CA MET A 807 -12.87 9.59 -14.18
C MET A 807 -14.21 10.01 -13.58
N ILE A 808 -14.46 11.31 -13.52
CA ILE A 808 -15.80 11.86 -13.30
C ILE A 808 -16.60 11.72 -14.60
N VAL A 809 -17.80 11.18 -14.49
CA VAL A 809 -18.78 11.09 -15.57
C VAL A 809 -20.01 11.89 -15.16
N ARG A 810 -20.47 12.79 -16.01
CA ARG A 810 -21.73 13.52 -15.80
C ARG A 810 -22.90 12.62 -16.22
N ASP A 811 -23.14 11.56 -15.47
CA ASP A 811 -24.09 10.48 -15.80
C ASP A 811 -25.53 10.96 -16.06
N LYS A 812 -25.93 12.11 -15.51
CA LYS A 812 -27.22 12.76 -15.78
C LYS A 812 -27.26 13.62 -17.04
N HIS A 813 -26.14 13.78 -17.74
CA HIS A 813 -26.07 14.52 -18.98
C HIS A 813 -26.83 13.77 -20.10
N PRO A 814 -27.62 14.45 -20.95
CA PRO A 814 -28.44 13.80 -21.99
C PRO A 814 -27.65 12.86 -22.93
N LEU A 815 -26.37 13.14 -23.13
CA LEU A 815 -25.43 12.26 -23.85
C LEU A 815 -25.43 10.82 -23.38
N PHE A 816 -25.65 10.55 -22.09
CA PHE A 816 -25.64 9.19 -21.52
C PHE A 816 -27.02 8.52 -21.45
N ALA A 817 -28.07 9.16 -21.98
CA ALA A 817 -29.44 8.62 -21.95
C ALA A 817 -29.56 7.21 -22.57
N GLN A 818 -28.68 6.86 -23.52
CA GLN A 818 -28.63 5.53 -24.13
C GLN A 818 -27.32 4.79 -23.82
N PHE A 819 -26.52 5.25 -22.87
CA PHE A 819 -25.29 4.59 -22.41
C PHE A 819 -25.28 4.53 -20.87
N PRO A 820 -25.91 3.50 -20.27
CA PRO A 820 -26.03 3.37 -18.83
C PRO A 820 -24.67 3.40 -18.13
N THR A 821 -24.52 4.40 -17.28
CA THR A 821 -23.28 4.67 -16.56
C THR A 821 -23.57 5.35 -15.23
N ASP A 822 -22.59 5.35 -14.35
CA ASP A 822 -22.64 6.03 -13.07
C ASP A 822 -21.80 7.31 -13.12
N SER A 823 -21.72 8.05 -12.03
CA SER A 823 -20.93 9.28 -11.94
C SER A 823 -19.41 9.06 -12.07
N HIS A 824 -18.98 7.82 -12.29
CA HIS A 824 -17.61 7.38 -12.50
C HIS A 824 -17.52 6.27 -13.56
N SER A 825 -16.30 5.94 -14.00
CA SER A 825 -16.07 4.79 -14.88
C SER A 825 -16.20 3.45 -14.16
N ASP A 826 -16.75 2.45 -14.84
CA ASP A 826 -16.80 1.03 -14.46
C ASP A 826 -16.43 0.17 -15.70
N TRP A 827 -16.54 -1.16 -15.62
CA TRP A 827 -16.01 -2.12 -16.61
C TRP A 827 -16.53 -1.94 -18.04
N GLN A 828 -17.68 -1.30 -18.26
CA GLN A 828 -18.15 -1.00 -19.62
C GLN A 828 -17.25 -0.02 -20.38
N TRP A 829 -16.53 0.84 -19.65
CA TRP A 829 -15.60 1.76 -20.26
C TRP A 829 -14.29 1.10 -20.68
N GLN A 830 -13.88 -0.01 -20.04
CA GLN A 830 -12.55 -0.59 -20.19
C GLN A 830 -12.15 -0.83 -21.65
N SER A 831 -13.08 -1.29 -22.49
CA SER A 831 -12.81 -1.62 -23.89
C SER A 831 -12.63 -0.39 -24.80
N VAL A 832 -13.13 0.78 -24.42
CA VAL A 832 -12.99 2.04 -25.21
C VAL A 832 -11.79 2.88 -24.79
N TYR A 833 -11.06 2.47 -23.76
CA TYR A 833 -9.80 3.10 -23.33
C TYR A 833 -8.62 2.84 -24.27
N LYS A 834 -8.79 1.96 -25.28
CA LYS A 834 -7.74 1.72 -26.28
C LYS A 834 -7.41 3.05 -26.96
N ASP A 835 -6.15 3.47 -26.83
CA ASP A 835 -5.66 4.76 -27.34
C ASP A 835 -6.46 5.98 -26.89
N ALA A 836 -7.16 5.91 -25.75
CA ALA A 836 -7.95 7.05 -25.28
C ALA A 836 -7.07 8.25 -24.89
N ARG A 837 -7.63 9.45 -25.01
CA ARG A 837 -6.97 10.74 -24.75
C ARG A 837 -7.77 11.60 -23.78
N ALA A 838 -7.03 12.37 -22.99
CA ALA A 838 -7.58 13.44 -22.16
C ALA A 838 -6.81 14.73 -22.43
N PHE A 839 -7.52 15.78 -22.83
CA PHE A 839 -6.92 17.04 -23.24
C PHE A 839 -6.79 18.00 -22.05
N TYR A 840 -5.69 18.74 -21.99
CA TYR A 840 -5.48 19.76 -20.96
C TYR A 840 -6.38 20.96 -21.22
N ILE A 841 -7.16 21.33 -20.21
CA ILE A 841 -8.07 22.48 -20.24
C ILE A 841 -7.85 23.37 -19.00
N ASN A 842 -6.61 23.46 -18.51
CA ASN A 842 -6.22 24.24 -17.33
C ASN A 842 -6.62 25.73 -17.43
N ASP A 843 -6.68 26.27 -18.65
CA ASP A 843 -7.03 27.65 -18.95
C ASP A 843 -8.54 27.93 -18.96
N TYR A 844 -9.39 26.88 -18.89
CA TYR A 844 -10.85 27.01 -18.88
C TYR A 844 -11.34 27.48 -17.50
N PRO A 845 -12.49 28.18 -17.40
CA PRO A 845 -13.00 28.65 -16.12
C PRO A 845 -13.40 27.49 -15.21
N GLU A 846 -13.46 27.74 -13.90
CA GLU A 846 -13.89 26.77 -12.89
C GLU A 846 -15.25 26.15 -13.24
N SER A 847 -16.19 27.01 -13.65
CA SER A 847 -17.56 26.68 -14.02
C SER A 847 -17.70 25.74 -15.22
N TYR A 848 -16.67 25.64 -16.07
CA TYR A 848 -16.70 24.69 -17.19
C TYR A 848 -16.35 23.29 -16.70
N LYS A 849 -17.34 22.39 -16.73
CA LYS A 849 -17.21 20.98 -16.34
C LYS A 849 -17.37 20.09 -17.58
N PRO A 850 -16.34 19.33 -17.99
CA PRO A 850 -16.45 18.35 -19.06
C PRO A 850 -17.53 17.30 -18.77
N ILE A 851 -18.07 16.70 -19.83
CA ILE A 851 -19.06 15.62 -19.75
C ILE A 851 -18.43 14.35 -19.19
N ALA A 852 -17.19 14.05 -19.59
CA ALA A 852 -16.34 13.04 -18.99
C ALA A 852 -14.94 13.63 -18.73
N GLN A 853 -14.56 13.68 -17.45
CA GLN A 853 -13.33 14.31 -16.96
C GLN A 853 -12.47 13.27 -16.23
N PRO A 854 -11.38 12.78 -16.83
CA PRO A 854 -10.39 11.99 -16.12
C PRO A 854 -9.81 12.76 -14.93
N VAL A 855 -9.52 12.05 -13.85
CA VAL A 855 -8.88 12.59 -12.65
C VAL A 855 -7.39 12.43 -12.82
N ASP A 856 -6.68 13.55 -12.97
CA ASP A 856 -5.22 13.57 -13.00
C ASP A 856 -4.65 13.26 -11.61
N ASP A 857 -3.40 12.78 -11.60
CA ASP A 857 -2.64 12.58 -10.38
C ASP A 857 -2.50 13.90 -9.58
N PHE A 858 -2.62 13.80 -8.27
CA PHE A 858 -2.68 14.96 -7.37
C PHE A 858 -1.35 15.73 -7.24
N HIS A 859 -0.23 15.19 -7.71
CA HIS A 859 1.03 15.95 -7.80
C HIS A 859 1.03 16.91 -9.00
N ARG A 860 0.24 16.61 -10.05
CA ARG A 860 0.14 17.42 -11.28
C ARG A 860 -1.11 18.30 -11.30
N ASN A 861 -2.24 17.74 -10.90
CA ASN A 861 -3.54 18.41 -10.80
C ASN A 861 -3.98 19.10 -12.09
N ASN A 862 -3.71 18.53 -13.27
CA ASN A 862 -4.25 19.10 -14.51
C ASN A 862 -5.77 18.91 -14.58
N LYS A 863 -6.46 19.95 -15.07
CA LYS A 863 -7.85 19.87 -15.49
C LYS A 863 -7.90 19.19 -16.86
N LEU A 864 -8.50 18.01 -16.90
CA LEU A 864 -8.56 17.14 -18.08
C LEU A 864 -9.97 17.06 -18.67
N ALA A 865 -10.07 16.78 -19.97
CA ALA A 865 -11.35 16.50 -20.63
C ALA A 865 -11.20 15.39 -21.68
N SER A 866 -12.06 14.37 -21.59
CA SER A 866 -12.14 13.29 -22.60
C SER A 866 -13.44 13.31 -23.39
N ILE A 867 -14.56 13.77 -22.80
CA ILE A 867 -15.76 14.10 -23.56
C ILE A 867 -16.18 15.51 -23.15
N PHE A 868 -16.26 16.41 -24.11
CA PHE A 868 -16.60 17.80 -23.87
C PHE A 868 -17.16 18.46 -25.14
N GLU A 869 -17.90 19.55 -24.95
CA GLU A 869 -18.59 20.24 -26.02
C GLU A 869 -18.34 21.75 -25.98
N LEU A 870 -18.33 22.36 -27.17
CA LEU A 870 -17.92 23.74 -27.38
C LEU A 870 -18.73 24.39 -28.49
N LYS A 871 -18.99 25.68 -28.33
CA LYS A 871 -19.38 26.55 -29.43
C LYS A 871 -18.11 27.00 -30.17
N VAL A 872 -18.10 26.88 -31.48
CA VAL A 872 -16.94 27.25 -32.32
C VAL A 872 -17.43 28.12 -33.47
N GLY A 873 -17.25 29.44 -33.33
CA GLY A 873 -17.85 30.41 -34.24
C GLY A 873 -19.37 30.28 -34.27
N LYS A 874 -19.93 29.91 -35.43
CA LYS A 874 -21.36 29.67 -35.59
C LYS A 874 -21.76 28.21 -35.29
N GLY A 875 -20.80 27.29 -35.29
CA GLY A 875 -21.02 25.85 -35.20
C GLY A 875 -20.91 25.31 -33.79
N LYS A 876 -21.18 24.00 -33.67
CA LYS A 876 -21.17 23.26 -32.41
C LYS A 876 -20.25 22.05 -32.54
N LEU A 877 -19.30 21.90 -31.63
CA LEU A 877 -18.30 20.84 -31.63
C LEU A 877 -18.48 19.95 -30.40
N LEU A 878 -18.53 18.64 -30.59
CA LEU A 878 -18.37 17.66 -29.53
C LEU A 878 -17.08 16.88 -29.78
N VAL A 879 -16.20 16.84 -28.78
CA VAL A 879 -14.93 16.12 -28.82
C VAL A 879 -15.05 14.86 -27.98
N CYS A 880 -14.66 13.71 -28.54
CA CYS A 880 -14.60 12.44 -27.83
C CYS A 880 -13.19 11.83 -27.96
N GLY A 881 -12.45 11.80 -26.86
CA GLY A 881 -11.10 11.24 -26.76
C GLY A 881 -11.05 9.71 -26.66
N PHE A 882 -12.18 9.00 -26.60
CA PHE A 882 -12.23 7.53 -26.58
C PHE A 882 -12.22 6.93 -27.99
N ASP A 883 -11.69 5.72 -28.15
CA ASP A 883 -11.74 5.02 -29.44
C ASP A 883 -13.12 4.40 -29.67
N LEU A 884 -13.87 5.04 -30.57
CA LEU A 884 -15.21 4.63 -30.99
C LEU A 884 -15.25 4.08 -32.41
N LYS A 885 -14.11 3.70 -33.00
CA LYS A 885 -14.02 3.25 -34.41
C LYS A 885 -14.41 1.78 -34.58
N ASP A 886 -14.25 0.95 -33.56
CA ASP A 886 -14.57 -0.48 -33.63
C ASP A 886 -16.07 -0.77 -33.41
N GLU A 887 -16.81 -0.91 -34.51
CA GLU A 887 -18.24 -1.25 -34.49
C GLU A 887 -18.54 -2.66 -33.91
N LYS A 888 -17.53 -3.53 -33.78
CA LYS A 888 -17.68 -4.86 -33.14
C LYS A 888 -17.64 -4.75 -31.62
N ASN A 889 -17.08 -3.69 -31.06
CA ASN A 889 -17.09 -3.44 -29.63
C ASN A 889 -18.46 -2.88 -29.22
N PRO A 890 -19.28 -3.63 -28.45
CA PRO A 890 -20.64 -3.20 -28.12
C PRO A 890 -20.68 -1.88 -27.34
N ALA A 891 -19.71 -1.63 -26.46
CA ALA A 891 -19.62 -0.39 -25.69
C ALA A 891 -19.26 0.82 -26.58
N ALA A 892 -18.30 0.65 -27.49
CA ALA A 892 -17.91 1.70 -28.44
C ALA A 892 -19.10 2.10 -29.33
N ARG A 893 -19.79 1.11 -29.90
CA ARG A 893 -20.97 1.30 -30.73
C ARG A 893 -22.11 1.98 -29.98
N GLN A 894 -22.42 1.51 -28.76
CA GLN A 894 -23.49 2.10 -27.97
C GLN A 894 -23.19 3.54 -27.54
N LEU A 895 -21.96 3.82 -27.10
CA LEU A 895 -21.55 5.18 -26.73
C LEU A 895 -21.61 6.13 -27.93
N LYS A 896 -21.10 5.71 -29.10
CA LYS A 896 -21.20 6.49 -30.35
C LYS A 896 -22.64 6.80 -30.73
N ASN A 897 -23.54 5.82 -30.63
CA ASN A 897 -24.96 6.03 -30.92
C ASN A 897 -25.61 7.01 -29.94
N SER A 898 -25.28 6.91 -28.65
CA SER A 898 -25.78 7.82 -27.61
C SER A 898 -25.31 9.27 -27.84
N ILE A 899 -24.04 9.44 -28.25
CA ILE A 899 -23.47 10.74 -28.65
C ILE A 899 -24.22 11.33 -29.84
N LEU A 900 -24.39 10.56 -30.92
CA LEU A 900 -25.06 11.03 -32.13
C LEU A 900 -26.53 11.38 -31.85
N HIS A 901 -27.22 10.57 -31.04
CA HIS A 901 -28.60 10.86 -30.64
C HIS A 901 -28.73 12.18 -29.88
N TYR A 902 -27.84 12.42 -28.91
CA TYR A 902 -27.77 13.68 -28.19
C TYR A 902 -27.49 14.86 -29.13
N MET A 903 -26.50 14.74 -30.02
CA MET A 903 -26.14 15.80 -30.96
C MET A 903 -27.25 16.14 -31.95
N SER A 904 -28.07 15.17 -32.35
CA SER A 904 -29.25 15.40 -33.21
C SER A 904 -30.47 15.95 -32.46
N SER A 905 -30.41 16.10 -31.13
CA SER A 905 -31.49 16.68 -30.31
C SER A 905 -31.31 18.19 -30.07
N ASP A 906 -32.36 18.83 -29.56
CA ASP A 906 -32.31 20.24 -29.13
C ASP A 906 -31.48 20.44 -27.84
N ASP A 907 -31.21 19.36 -27.10
CA ASP A 907 -30.38 19.42 -25.88
C ASP A 907 -28.90 19.71 -26.19
N PHE A 908 -28.45 19.47 -27.42
CA PHE A 908 -27.07 19.81 -27.83
C PHE A 908 -26.94 21.30 -28.12
N ASP A 909 -26.73 22.07 -27.05
CA ASP A 909 -26.58 23.52 -27.08
C ASP A 909 -25.34 24.00 -26.28
N PRO A 910 -24.12 23.71 -26.76
CA PRO A 910 -22.91 24.12 -26.06
C PRO A 910 -22.83 25.65 -26.01
N SER A 911 -22.66 26.18 -24.80
CA SER A 911 -22.64 27.62 -24.53
C SER A 911 -21.24 28.21 -24.43
N TYR A 912 -20.25 27.39 -24.06
CA TYR A 912 -18.88 27.84 -23.88
C TYR A 912 -18.15 27.92 -25.23
N GLU A 913 -17.68 29.12 -25.57
CA GLU A 913 -17.05 29.41 -26.86
C GLU A 913 -15.52 29.28 -26.78
N LYS A 914 -14.92 28.66 -27.80
CA LYS A 914 -13.45 28.57 -27.93
C LYS A 914 -13.02 28.91 -29.36
N ASP A 915 -11.87 29.57 -29.49
CA ASP A 915 -11.34 29.96 -30.79
C ASP A 915 -10.72 28.78 -31.54
N ILE A 916 -10.78 28.84 -32.88
CA ILE A 916 -10.32 27.78 -33.78
C ILE A 916 -8.81 27.52 -33.61
N ALA A 917 -7.99 28.58 -33.45
CA ALA A 917 -6.54 28.45 -33.40
C ALA A 917 -6.10 27.65 -32.15
N SER A 918 -6.69 27.94 -30.99
CA SER A 918 -6.46 27.17 -29.77
C SER A 918 -6.90 25.72 -29.92
N LEU A 919 -8.02 25.46 -30.59
CA LEU A 919 -8.52 24.09 -30.80
C LEU A 919 -7.64 23.31 -31.76
N GLN A 920 -7.19 23.91 -32.86
CA GLN A 920 -6.27 23.27 -33.81
C GLN A 920 -4.95 22.91 -33.13
N LYS A 921 -4.42 23.77 -32.25
CA LYS A 921 -3.22 23.46 -31.46
C LYS A 921 -3.48 22.30 -30.49
N MET A 922 -4.60 22.32 -29.78
CA MET A 922 -4.92 21.30 -28.78
C MET A 922 -5.17 19.92 -29.42
N LEU A 923 -5.86 19.91 -30.57
CA LEU A 923 -6.40 18.73 -31.25
C LEU A 923 -5.63 18.41 -32.54
N THR A 924 -4.32 18.71 -32.56
CA THR A 924 -3.43 18.40 -33.68
C THR A 924 -3.43 16.90 -33.95
N TYR A 925 -3.59 16.50 -35.21
CA TYR A 925 -3.27 15.14 -35.64
C TYR A 925 -1.78 15.05 -35.94
N VAL A 926 -1.05 14.27 -35.15
CA VAL A 926 0.37 13.97 -35.44
C VAL A 926 0.39 12.75 -36.35
N GLU A 927 0.89 12.92 -37.57
CA GLU A 927 0.86 11.86 -38.56
C GLU A 927 1.87 10.75 -38.18
N PRO A 928 1.43 9.49 -38.00
CA PRO A 928 2.34 8.40 -37.72
C PRO A 928 3.11 8.07 -38.99
N LEU A 929 4.43 7.99 -38.88
CA LEU A 929 5.27 7.68 -40.02
C LEU A 929 5.13 6.21 -40.40
N LYS A 930 4.77 5.94 -41.65
CA LYS A 930 4.72 4.59 -42.20
C LYS A 930 6.09 4.18 -42.74
N SER A 931 6.47 2.93 -42.46
CA SER A 931 7.64 2.31 -43.08
C SER A 931 7.32 1.99 -44.55
N THR A 932 7.89 2.72 -45.50
CA THR A 932 7.74 2.43 -46.94
C THR A 932 9.07 2.00 -47.52
N VAL A 933 9.17 0.74 -47.95
CA VAL A 933 10.30 0.24 -48.73
C VAL A 933 10.13 0.72 -50.17
N THR A 934 11.08 1.49 -50.69
CA THR A 934 11.20 1.75 -52.13
C THR A 934 12.53 1.21 -52.64
N GLY A 935 12.46 0.36 -53.66
CA GLY A 935 13.61 -0.23 -54.33
C GLY A 935 14.28 0.66 -55.39
N GLU A 936 13.95 1.95 -55.49
CA GLU A 936 14.35 2.78 -56.65
C GLU A 936 14.67 4.25 -56.29
N PHE A 937 15.66 4.52 -55.42
CA PHE A 937 16.20 5.89 -55.25
C PHE A 937 17.19 6.32 -56.35
N SER A 938 17.26 5.59 -57.47
CA SER A 938 18.19 5.87 -58.58
C SER A 938 17.97 7.24 -59.24
N ASN A 939 16.77 7.81 -59.12
CA ASN A 939 16.41 9.12 -59.66
C ASN A 939 16.30 10.22 -58.59
N ALA A 940 16.84 10.02 -57.38
CA ALA A 940 16.74 10.98 -56.29
C ALA A 940 17.50 12.30 -56.59
N LEU A 941 16.95 13.43 -56.11
CA LEU A 941 17.64 14.72 -56.05
C LEU A 941 18.81 14.69 -55.07
N LEU A 942 18.68 13.91 -54.01
CA LEU A 942 19.70 13.68 -53.00
C LEU A 942 19.54 12.26 -52.49
N TYR A 943 20.62 11.52 -52.37
CA TYR A 943 20.66 10.26 -51.64
C TYR A 943 21.90 10.25 -50.75
N ILE A 944 21.70 9.93 -49.47
CA ILE A 944 22.73 9.88 -48.45
C ILE A 944 22.75 8.48 -47.87
N ASP A 945 23.93 7.87 -47.81
CA ASP A 945 24.20 6.69 -46.98
C ASP A 945 25.22 7.11 -45.92
N CYS A 946 24.76 7.20 -44.67
CA CYS A 946 25.53 7.78 -43.57
C CYS A 946 26.73 6.89 -43.19
N ALA A 947 26.69 5.60 -43.55
CA ALA A 947 27.79 4.65 -43.33
C ALA A 947 28.70 4.47 -44.55
N ALA A 948 28.28 4.95 -45.73
CA ALA A 948 29.02 4.84 -46.99
C ALA A 948 28.99 6.16 -47.77
N PRO A 949 29.80 7.17 -47.39
CA PRO A 949 29.81 8.48 -48.03
C PRO A 949 30.09 8.44 -49.54
N ASP A 950 30.81 7.43 -50.02
CA ASP A 950 31.09 7.17 -51.44
C ASP A 950 29.84 6.82 -52.26
N LYS A 951 28.76 6.38 -51.59
CA LYS A 951 27.45 6.10 -52.20
C LYS A 951 26.46 7.25 -52.09
N THR A 952 26.85 8.35 -51.44
CA THR A 952 26.06 9.56 -51.33
C THR A 952 26.20 10.39 -52.62
N PHE A 953 25.09 10.82 -53.20
CA PHE A 953 25.10 11.71 -54.37
C PHE A 953 24.03 12.79 -54.25
N ALA A 954 24.29 13.93 -54.87
CA ALA A 954 23.35 15.04 -54.93
C ALA A 954 23.31 15.62 -56.35
N ASN A 955 22.10 15.87 -56.82
CA ASN A 955 21.80 16.41 -58.14
C ASN A 955 21.23 17.83 -58.01
N LYS A 956 21.19 18.57 -59.13
CA LYS A 956 20.65 19.95 -59.19
C LYS A 956 21.20 20.90 -58.11
N LYS A 957 22.48 20.76 -57.73
CA LYS A 957 23.17 21.55 -56.69
C LYS A 957 22.54 21.43 -55.28
N THR A 958 21.84 20.33 -55.00
CA THR A 958 21.32 20.05 -53.67
C THR A 958 22.48 19.80 -52.70
N THR A 959 22.44 20.37 -51.49
CA THR A 959 23.45 20.14 -50.44
C THR A 959 22.75 19.92 -49.10
N TYR A 960 23.43 19.36 -48.10
CA TYR A 960 22.84 19.13 -46.78
C TYR A 960 23.83 19.42 -45.65
N GLU A 961 23.28 19.65 -44.46
CA GLU A 961 23.98 19.80 -43.20
C GLU A 961 23.19 19.09 -42.10
N ILE A 962 23.88 18.32 -41.25
CA ILE A 962 23.30 17.65 -40.09
C ILE A 962 23.99 18.18 -38.83
N THR A 963 23.22 18.53 -37.80
CA THR A 963 23.76 18.99 -36.51
C THR A 963 23.06 18.23 -35.37
N PRO A 964 23.78 17.69 -34.35
CA PRO A 964 25.23 17.61 -34.26
C PRO A 964 25.83 16.48 -35.13
N ASP A 965 25.09 15.39 -35.35
CA ASP A 965 25.53 14.22 -36.13
C ASP A 965 24.31 13.34 -36.51
N TRP A 966 24.53 12.30 -37.33
CA TRP A 966 23.54 11.31 -37.75
C TRP A 966 23.02 10.40 -36.62
N GLN A 967 23.69 10.43 -35.47
CA GLN A 967 23.27 9.76 -34.24
C GLN A 967 23.27 10.76 -33.09
N ALA A 968 22.08 11.06 -32.54
CA ALA A 968 21.94 11.97 -31.41
C ALA A 968 20.57 11.81 -30.73
N LYS A 969 20.44 12.34 -29.51
CA LYS A 969 19.13 12.51 -28.85
C LYS A 969 18.26 13.59 -29.52
N GLU A 970 18.90 14.58 -30.13
CA GLU A 970 18.25 15.65 -30.89
C GLU A 970 19.15 16.00 -32.07
N MET A 971 18.58 16.09 -33.28
CA MET A 971 19.31 16.40 -34.51
C MET A 971 18.46 17.26 -35.45
N GLU A 972 19.12 18.10 -36.25
CA GLU A 972 18.51 18.89 -37.33
C GLU A 972 19.23 18.61 -38.64
N LEU A 973 18.49 18.09 -39.63
CA LEU A 973 18.92 17.93 -41.01
C LEU A 973 18.37 19.10 -41.84
N THR A 974 19.27 19.96 -42.32
CA THR A 974 18.97 21.05 -43.23
C THR A 974 19.42 20.68 -44.63
N ILE A 975 18.54 20.78 -45.63
CA ILE A 975 18.82 20.42 -47.02
C ILE A 975 18.55 21.64 -47.91
N GLN A 976 19.60 22.14 -48.55
CA GLN A 976 19.50 23.16 -49.59
C GLN A 976 19.06 22.49 -50.88
N CYS A 977 17.94 22.90 -51.46
CA CYS A 977 17.35 22.28 -52.65
C CYS A 977 16.86 23.34 -53.66
N PRO A 978 16.58 22.97 -54.93
CA PRO A 978 15.98 23.89 -55.88
C PRO A 978 14.64 24.44 -55.37
N PRO A 979 14.36 25.74 -55.53
CA PRO A 979 13.09 26.30 -55.07
C PRO A 979 11.87 25.70 -55.76
N GLY A 980 10.83 25.42 -54.97
CA GLY A 980 9.52 24.99 -55.48
C GLY A 980 9.45 23.53 -55.94
N ILE A 981 10.30 22.66 -55.40
CA ILE A 981 10.20 21.21 -55.60
C ILE A 981 8.94 20.65 -54.93
N ILE A 982 8.28 19.72 -55.62
CA ILE A 982 7.24 18.86 -55.08
C ILE A 982 7.84 17.45 -55.05
N GLY A 983 7.64 16.71 -53.97
CA GLY A 983 8.29 15.43 -53.85
C GLY A 983 8.15 14.82 -52.47
N SER A 984 9.14 13.98 -52.12
CA SER A 984 9.17 13.27 -50.86
C SER A 984 10.59 13.16 -50.32
N LEU A 985 10.76 13.49 -49.04
CA LEU A 985 11.94 13.21 -48.24
C LEU A 985 11.77 11.84 -47.56
N TYR A 986 12.59 10.88 -47.93
CA TYR A 986 12.70 9.59 -47.30
C TYR A 986 13.84 9.61 -46.29
N VAL A 987 13.60 9.18 -45.05
CA VAL A 987 14.62 9.10 -44.01
C VAL A 987 14.61 7.70 -43.43
N CYS A 988 15.75 7.03 -43.44
CA CYS A 988 15.88 5.70 -42.88
C CYS A 988 16.40 5.81 -41.45
N PHE A 989 15.56 5.40 -40.48
CA PHE A 989 15.97 5.29 -39.09
C PHE A 989 16.45 3.86 -38.80
N ALA A 990 17.58 3.75 -38.10
CA ALA A 990 18.17 2.47 -37.72
C ALA A 990 17.91 2.14 -36.25
N ASP A 991 17.54 0.88 -35.99
CA ASP A 991 17.38 0.30 -34.65
C ASP A 991 18.09 -1.07 -34.57
N LYS A 992 19.34 -1.13 -35.04
CA LYS A 992 20.13 -2.37 -35.20
C LYS A 992 20.31 -3.16 -33.89
N ASP A 993 20.40 -2.48 -32.76
CA ASP A 993 20.52 -3.11 -31.44
C ASP A 993 19.14 -3.42 -30.79
N LYS A 994 18.03 -3.21 -31.52
CA LYS A 994 16.66 -3.52 -31.13
C LYS A 994 16.24 -2.89 -29.79
N LYS A 995 16.70 -1.67 -29.52
CA LYS A 995 16.37 -0.92 -28.29
C LYS A 995 15.04 -0.16 -28.36
N GLY A 996 14.28 -0.31 -29.45
CA GLY A 996 12.94 0.23 -29.56
C GLY A 996 12.93 1.75 -29.70
N ARG A 997 13.77 2.27 -30.60
CA ARG A 997 13.92 3.72 -30.80
C ARG A 997 12.62 4.33 -31.34
N THR A 998 12.15 5.38 -30.69
CA THR A 998 11.00 6.21 -31.10
C THR A 998 11.36 7.68 -30.95
N GLY A 999 10.72 8.56 -31.71
CA GLY A 999 11.05 9.98 -31.71
C GLY A 999 9.93 10.86 -32.23
N HIS A 1000 10.04 12.14 -31.96
CA HIS A 1000 9.21 13.19 -32.51
C HIS A 1000 9.98 13.89 -33.62
N LEU A 1001 9.37 14.01 -34.80
CA LEU A 1001 9.98 14.70 -35.94
C LEU A 1001 9.17 15.96 -36.28
N VAL A 1002 9.87 17.03 -36.64
CA VAL A 1002 9.26 18.24 -37.19
C VAL A 1002 9.86 18.48 -38.57
N PHE A 1003 9.05 18.35 -39.61
CA PHE A 1003 9.46 18.58 -40.99
C PHE A 1003 8.70 19.77 -41.57
N GLU A 1004 9.41 20.86 -41.86
CA GLU A 1004 8.80 22.10 -42.35
C GLU A 1004 7.61 22.56 -41.51
N GLY A 1005 7.80 22.54 -40.19
CA GLY A 1005 6.79 22.93 -39.20
C GLY A 1005 5.64 21.93 -39.01
N ARG A 1006 5.64 20.79 -39.69
CA ARG A 1006 4.67 19.70 -39.49
C ARG A 1006 5.21 18.64 -38.55
N ASP A 1007 4.36 18.24 -37.60
CA ASP A 1007 4.68 17.25 -36.59
C ASP A 1007 4.41 15.82 -37.06
N TYR A 1008 5.37 14.94 -36.83
CA TYR A 1008 5.29 13.51 -37.10
C TYR A 1008 5.79 12.70 -35.89
N GLU A 1009 5.32 11.46 -35.77
CA GLU A 1009 5.81 10.52 -34.76
C GLU A 1009 6.53 9.33 -35.41
N LEU A 1010 7.80 9.16 -35.06
CA LEU A 1010 8.60 7.98 -35.35
C LEU A 1010 8.22 6.89 -34.35
N VAL A 1011 7.40 5.94 -34.80
CA VAL A 1011 6.97 4.78 -34.01
C VAL A 1011 8.08 3.75 -33.82
N LYS A 1012 7.83 2.69 -33.05
CA LYS A 1012 8.82 1.60 -32.88
C LYS A 1012 9.12 0.94 -34.22
N GLN A 1013 10.40 0.84 -34.57
CA GLN A 1013 10.83 0.20 -35.80
C GLN A 1013 10.73 -1.33 -35.68
N GLU A 1014 10.10 -1.99 -36.65
CA GLU A 1014 9.98 -3.47 -36.67
C GLU A 1014 11.23 -4.15 -37.23
N ASN A 1015 11.99 -3.42 -38.06
CA ASN A 1015 13.20 -3.90 -38.74
C ASN A 1015 14.44 -3.14 -38.25
N GLU A 1016 15.64 -3.69 -38.49
CA GLU A 1016 16.92 -3.05 -38.15
C GLU A 1016 17.09 -1.66 -38.77
N GLU A 1017 16.47 -1.44 -39.92
CA GLU A 1017 16.37 -0.16 -40.62
C GLU A 1017 14.93 0.01 -41.11
N SER A 1018 14.40 1.21 -41.02
CA SER A 1018 13.03 1.50 -41.43
C SER A 1018 12.92 2.89 -42.03
N TRP A 1019 12.32 2.94 -43.22
CA TRP A 1019 12.21 4.14 -44.04
C TRP A 1019 10.93 4.90 -43.75
N VAL A 1020 11.05 6.14 -43.29
CA VAL A 1020 9.92 7.06 -43.18
C VAL A 1020 9.84 7.93 -44.42
N LYS A 1021 8.62 8.17 -44.92
CA LYS A 1021 8.34 9.08 -46.04
C LYS A 1021 7.69 10.36 -45.50
N LEU A 1022 8.27 11.51 -45.83
CA LEU A 1022 7.80 12.85 -45.51
C LEU A 1022 7.49 13.59 -46.81
N HIS A 1023 6.30 14.17 -46.94
CA HIS A 1023 5.88 14.83 -48.18
C HIS A 1023 6.43 16.26 -48.28
N ILE A 1024 7.08 16.58 -49.40
CA ILE A 1024 7.56 17.92 -49.76
C ILE A 1024 6.49 18.56 -50.65
N MET A 1025 5.85 19.59 -50.13
CA MET A 1025 4.94 20.47 -50.86
C MET A 1025 5.75 21.56 -51.57
N ARG A 1026 5.15 22.20 -52.58
CA ARG A 1026 5.82 23.27 -53.33
C ARG A 1026 6.24 24.42 -52.41
N GLU A 1027 5.41 24.72 -51.42
CA GLU A 1027 5.59 25.81 -50.46
C GLU A 1027 6.77 25.57 -49.53
N ASP A 1028 7.02 24.32 -49.17
CA ASP A 1028 8.06 23.87 -48.23
C ASP A 1028 9.47 24.20 -48.71
N SER A 1029 9.68 24.24 -50.02
CA SER A 1029 11.01 24.44 -50.63
C SER A 1029 11.17 25.80 -51.29
N ASN A 1030 10.18 26.72 -51.19
CA ASN A 1030 10.21 28.00 -51.91
C ASN A 1030 11.39 28.91 -51.51
N ASP A 1031 11.88 28.80 -50.28
CA ASP A 1031 13.05 29.51 -49.79
C ASP A 1031 14.37 28.80 -50.14
N GLY A 1032 14.29 27.64 -50.82
CA GLY A 1032 15.41 26.80 -51.19
C GLY A 1032 15.93 25.90 -50.08
N ILE A 1033 15.24 25.80 -48.93
CA ILE A 1033 15.70 25.06 -47.76
C ILE A 1033 14.61 24.11 -47.27
N LEU A 1034 14.98 22.87 -46.96
CA LEU A 1034 14.15 21.93 -46.22
C LEU A 1034 14.80 21.60 -44.87
N ARG A 1035 14.00 21.51 -43.81
CA ARG A 1035 14.43 21.31 -42.43
C ARG A 1035 13.64 20.19 -41.80
N LEU A 1036 14.37 19.18 -41.35
CA LEU A 1036 13.88 18.11 -40.51
C LEU A 1036 14.56 18.18 -39.15
N LYS A 1037 13.78 18.39 -38.09
CA LYS A 1037 14.23 18.22 -36.70
C LYS A 1037 13.74 16.88 -36.20
N ALA A 1038 14.58 16.16 -35.45
CA ALA A 1038 14.25 14.88 -34.86
C ALA A 1038 14.70 14.85 -33.40
N LYS A 1039 13.79 14.49 -32.49
CA LYS A 1039 14.05 14.39 -31.06
C LYS A 1039 13.64 13.03 -30.53
N LEU A 1040 14.52 12.37 -29.80
CA LEU A 1040 14.30 11.07 -29.20
C LEU A 1040 13.17 11.10 -28.18
N LYS A 1041 12.31 10.08 -28.22
CA LYS A 1041 11.22 9.84 -27.25
C LYS A 1041 11.50 8.62 -26.38
N ASN A 1042 11.90 7.50 -26.96
CA ASN A 1042 12.35 6.30 -26.22
C ASN A 1042 13.56 5.66 -26.91
N GLY A 1043 14.44 5.02 -26.14
CA GLY A 1043 15.70 4.44 -26.60
C GLY A 1043 16.92 5.27 -26.17
N PRO A 1044 18.14 4.94 -26.66
CA PRO A 1044 19.36 5.66 -26.28
C PRO A 1044 19.60 6.95 -27.09
N ASP A 1045 19.64 6.85 -28.43
CA ASP A 1045 19.82 7.93 -29.41
C ASP A 1045 18.99 7.59 -30.66
N LEU A 1046 18.51 8.58 -31.41
CA LEU A 1046 18.02 8.37 -32.77
C LEU A 1046 19.22 8.15 -33.70
N VAL A 1047 19.05 7.29 -34.71
CA VAL A 1047 20.08 7.01 -35.71
C VAL A 1047 19.44 7.12 -37.09
N ILE A 1048 19.87 8.09 -37.89
CA ILE A 1048 19.54 8.16 -39.32
C ILE A 1048 20.65 7.42 -40.07
N SER A 1049 20.31 6.34 -40.78
CA SER A 1049 21.30 5.61 -41.58
C SER A 1049 21.32 6.03 -43.04
N LYS A 1050 20.18 6.46 -43.59
CA LYS A 1050 20.07 6.89 -44.99
C LYS A 1050 19.04 8.00 -45.15
N VAL A 1051 19.18 8.81 -46.19
CA VAL A 1051 18.22 9.85 -46.57
C VAL A 1051 18.08 9.85 -48.08
N ALA A 1052 16.88 10.10 -48.62
CA ALA A 1052 16.69 10.34 -50.04
C ALA A 1052 15.65 11.45 -50.27
N ILE A 1053 15.87 12.34 -51.23
CA ILE A 1053 14.84 13.24 -51.76
C ILE A 1053 14.46 12.77 -53.14
N VAL A 1054 13.19 12.49 -53.37
CA VAL A 1054 12.63 12.16 -54.69
C VAL A 1054 11.68 13.27 -55.09
N GLU A 1055 11.92 13.90 -56.23
CA GLU A 1055 10.99 14.85 -56.84
C GLU A 1055 9.83 14.05 -57.48
N GLU A 1056 8.58 14.46 -57.25
CA GLU A 1056 7.36 13.78 -57.74
C GLU A 1056 6.61 14.60 -58.79
#